data_AF-A0A978VHN1-F1
#
_entry.id   AF-A0A978VHN1-F1
#
_cell.length_a   1.000
_cell.length_b   1.000
_cell.length_c   1.000
_cell.angle_alpha   90.00
_cell.angle_beta   90.00
_cell.angle_gamma   90.00
#
_symmetry.space_group_name_H-M   'P 1'
#
loop_
_entity.id
_entity.type
_entity.pdbx_description
1 polymer ?
#
loop_
_entity_poly.entity_id
_entity_poly.type
_entity_poly.pdbx_seq_one_letter_code
_entity_poly.pdbx_strand_id
1 'polypeptide(L)'
;MSFTSTRLVLRFGFSSEAVCTSLKRKSSTTTTTIPIPVAQKSNEERLVVVGGGAAGVFGAIRAKTVAPDLNVVVIEQGKPLSKVRVSGGGRCNVTNGHCRDNMILAENYPRGHKEFRGSFFNMHGPVDTMTWFTNHGVELKVEEDGRVFPVSNSSSSIIDCLMSEAKRAGVSLQTGKAVRTASSVDGKFLLSVENNKLRSVEYVEADYLLIASGNSRQGYSLASQLGHSIVDPVPSLFTFKTDDSQLEELSGVGPMLVTHWGLSGPVILRLSAWGARELFSSGYSGVVTVDFTPDLHIEDVKSILGRHKSQFAKQKVSNSYPSEYGLVKRFWKYLLDRQGLSGEMLWASVSNNSLISIASLLKHCNFQVTGKVLNVDGVTGGFNFQNAWSGGYIAGTSIGERVHGSYREGVFSTNETDPRQIIYFGDKVIIEDPIESWPICDCLIAFYSTGYPLDKVEAYAALRKKSGLFFRPYLVNELEPQHLLHDRRKVYERLEMFGIPVPRYALINREVPYQELDYFVEEEDFVEVHGSRFWKPFVEKPVLGDDHRIMIYYPSSAGGGMKELFRKWYTVQLCFEAGLGVLIGSFVMTSDYNLVLFAYGYYLFQVGNRSSEFHPEVRRVRREGSYIYEEFMPTGGTDVKVYTVGPEYAHAEARKSPVVDGVVMRNPDGKEVRYPVLLTPAEKQMAREVCHAFRQSVCGFDLLRCEGRSYVCDVNGWSFVKNSYKYYDDAACVLRKMFLDAKAPHLSSAIPPTLPWKVNEPSQPTEGLTRQGSGIIGTFGQAEELRCVIAIIRHGDRTPKQKVKLKVTEEKLLNLMLKYNGGRPRSETKLKSAVQLQDLLDATRMLVPRNRPGRESDSEAEDFEHAEKLRQVKAVLEEGGHFSGIYRKVQLKPLKWVKVTKNNEGEEERPIEALMVLKYGGVLTHAGRKQAEELGRYFRNNMYPGEGTGLLRLHSTYRHDLKIYSSDEGRVQMSAAAFAKGLLDLEGQLTPILVSLVSKDSSMLDGLDNASVEMEEAKARLNEIITSGVKTVHNNVSSPWMDDGAGLPSNASELLPKMVKLTKKVTEQVRLLAKDKDEELAEIGSYDVIPPYDQAKALGKTNIDVDRIAAGLPCGSEGFLLMYARWRKLERDLYNERKERFDITQIPDVYDSCKYDLLHNAHLNLEGLDELFKVAQLLADGVIPNEYGINPKQKLKIGSKAISCYSLPSS
;
A
#
# COMPACT_ATOMS: atom_id res chain seq x y z
N MET A 1 11.79 48.30 10.59
CA MET A 1 12.24 49.71 10.48
C MET A 1 12.76 49.96 9.07
N SER A 2 12.16 50.97 8.44
CA SER A 2 12.52 51.80 7.28
C SER A 2 13.96 51.79 6.69
N PHE A 3 14.03 51.51 5.37
CA PHE A 3 14.71 52.23 4.23
C PHE A 3 16.16 52.75 4.36
N THR A 4 17.06 52.78 3.34
CA THR A 4 16.89 53.13 1.90
C THR A 4 18.14 52.77 1.07
N SER A 5 17.92 52.37 -0.21
CA SER A 5 18.60 52.78 -1.47
C SER A 5 20.08 52.37 -1.73
N THR A 6 20.57 51.94 -2.92
CA THR A 6 20.09 52.08 -4.32
C THR A 6 20.94 51.25 -5.32
N ARG A 7 20.30 50.77 -6.42
CA ARG A 7 20.71 50.73 -7.87
C ARG A 7 20.28 49.41 -8.54
N LEU A 8 19.51 49.32 -9.63
CA LEU A 8 18.63 50.21 -10.40
C LEU A 8 17.76 49.28 -11.31
N VAL A 9 16.49 49.64 -11.56
CA VAL A 9 15.50 48.93 -12.40
C VAL A 9 15.29 49.69 -13.70
N LEU A 10 15.06 49.01 -14.84
CA LEU A 10 14.19 49.53 -15.91
C LEU A 10 13.40 48.38 -16.58
N ARG A 11 12.06 48.51 -16.60
CA ARG A 11 11.10 47.79 -17.45
C ARG A 11 10.85 48.61 -18.72
N PHE A 12 10.50 47.95 -19.83
CA PHE A 12 9.52 48.48 -20.80
C PHE A 12 8.88 47.33 -21.59
N GLY A 13 7.60 47.47 -21.93
CA GLY A 13 6.93 46.70 -22.98
C GLY A 13 6.36 47.66 -24.02
N PHE A 14 6.10 47.18 -25.24
CA PHE A 14 4.87 47.35 -26.02
C PHE A 14 5.02 46.85 -27.48
N SER A 15 3.96 46.17 -27.95
CA SER A 15 3.24 46.27 -29.23
C SER A 15 3.95 46.45 -30.59
N SER A 16 3.43 45.70 -31.56
CA SER A 16 3.60 45.80 -33.01
C SER A 16 3.25 47.17 -33.59
N GLU A 17 3.99 47.60 -34.62
CA GLU A 17 3.46 48.09 -35.91
C GLU A 17 4.59 48.29 -36.92
N ALA A 18 4.34 47.84 -38.16
CA ALA A 18 5.25 47.97 -39.29
C ALA A 18 4.91 49.23 -40.08
N VAL A 19 5.91 50.09 -40.35
CA VAL A 19 5.80 51.12 -41.40
C VAL A 19 7.09 51.21 -42.21
N CYS A 20 6.85 51.19 -43.52
CA CYS A 20 7.72 51.23 -44.68
C CYS A 20 8.21 52.65 -45.02
N THR A 21 9.42 52.78 -45.60
CA THR A 21 9.77 53.79 -46.62
C THR A 21 10.96 53.24 -47.45
N SER A 22 10.75 52.72 -48.67
CA SER A 22 10.63 53.39 -49.98
C SER A 22 11.97 53.77 -50.62
N LEU A 23 12.31 53.09 -51.73
CA LEU A 23 12.80 53.71 -52.97
C LEU A 23 12.46 52.83 -54.18
N LYS A 24 11.84 53.45 -55.19
CA LYS A 24 11.20 52.86 -56.40
C LYS A 24 12.21 52.50 -57.50
N ARG A 25 11.93 51.44 -58.29
CA ARG A 25 11.93 51.49 -59.78
C ARG A 25 11.34 50.22 -60.46
N LYS A 26 10.20 50.46 -61.15
CA LYS A 26 9.69 50.00 -62.47
C LYS A 26 9.75 48.52 -62.93
N SER A 27 8.53 48.01 -63.17
CA SER A 27 8.01 47.01 -64.13
C SER A 27 8.95 46.31 -65.14
N SER A 28 8.75 45.00 -65.37
CA SER A 28 7.90 44.49 -66.47
C SER A 28 8.05 42.96 -66.69
N THR A 29 6.91 42.29 -66.88
CA THR A 29 6.60 41.12 -67.75
C THR A 29 7.47 39.83 -67.81
N THR A 30 6.83 38.73 -67.38
CA THR A 30 6.60 37.43 -68.06
C THR A 30 7.73 36.52 -68.58
N THR A 31 7.71 35.27 -68.07
CA THR A 31 8.03 33.97 -68.70
C THR A 31 9.40 33.76 -69.36
N THR A 32 10.19 32.81 -68.83
CA THR A 32 10.50 31.55 -69.54
C THR A 32 11.13 30.51 -68.60
N THR A 33 10.59 29.31 -68.62
CA THR A 33 11.10 28.08 -68.00
C THR A 33 12.35 27.59 -68.73
N ILE A 34 13.37 27.13 -67.99
CA ILE A 34 14.44 26.27 -68.50
C ILE A 34 14.46 24.99 -67.64
N PRO A 35 14.54 23.78 -68.23
CA PRO A 35 14.22 22.52 -67.55
C PRO A 35 15.44 21.94 -66.83
N ILE A 36 15.21 21.40 -65.63
CA ILE A 36 16.21 20.61 -64.86
C ILE A 36 15.76 19.14 -64.88
N PRO A 37 16.70 18.18 -65.01
CA PRO A 37 16.44 16.85 -65.56
C PRO A 37 15.54 15.99 -64.68
N VAL A 38 14.70 15.20 -65.34
CA VAL A 38 13.91 14.11 -64.75
C VAL A 38 14.86 13.09 -64.13
N ALA A 39 15.05 13.16 -62.81
CA ALA A 39 15.56 12.05 -62.02
C ALA A 39 14.40 11.08 -61.77
N GLN A 40 14.57 9.83 -62.20
CA GLN A 40 13.65 8.74 -61.92
C GLN A 40 13.37 8.67 -60.42
N LYS A 41 12.12 8.89 -60.01
CA LYS A 41 11.64 8.62 -58.65
C LYS A 41 11.64 7.11 -58.43
N SER A 42 12.64 6.57 -57.74
CA SER A 42 12.48 5.30 -57.03
C SER A 42 11.52 5.56 -55.86
N ASN A 43 10.35 4.92 -55.88
CA ASN A 43 9.26 5.13 -54.92
C ASN A 43 9.48 4.39 -53.59
N GLU A 44 10.74 4.20 -53.17
CA GLU A 44 11.10 3.41 -51.98
C GLU A 44 11.16 4.30 -50.74
N GLU A 45 10.32 4.00 -49.75
CA GLU A 45 10.35 4.64 -48.43
C GLU A 45 11.69 4.38 -47.73
N ARG A 46 12.16 5.34 -46.93
CA ARG A 46 13.46 5.32 -46.28
C ARG A 46 13.38 5.52 -44.77
N LEU A 47 14.00 4.61 -44.03
CA LEU A 47 14.31 4.74 -42.60
C LEU A 47 15.76 5.14 -42.40
N VAL A 48 15.97 6.25 -41.69
CA VAL A 48 17.30 6.61 -41.16
C VAL A 48 17.38 6.32 -39.66
N VAL A 49 18.36 5.51 -39.27
CA VAL A 49 18.68 5.19 -37.87
C VAL A 49 19.91 5.97 -37.45
N VAL A 50 19.78 6.83 -36.44
CA VAL A 50 20.87 7.65 -35.91
C VAL A 50 21.51 6.94 -34.72
N GLY A 51 22.65 6.28 -34.96
CA GLY A 51 23.42 5.52 -33.96
C GLY A 51 23.51 4.03 -34.28
N GLY A 52 24.73 3.54 -34.46
CA GLY A 52 25.07 2.14 -34.72
C GLY A 52 25.34 1.33 -33.44
N GLY A 53 24.58 1.61 -32.37
CA GLY A 53 24.64 0.88 -31.11
C GLY A 53 23.76 -0.37 -31.10
N ALA A 54 23.63 -1.00 -29.93
CA ALA A 54 22.80 -2.20 -29.72
C ALA A 54 21.36 -2.01 -30.26
N ALA A 55 20.63 -1.01 -29.76
CA ALA A 55 19.26 -0.74 -30.18
C ALA A 55 19.13 -0.36 -31.67
N GLY A 56 20.06 0.44 -32.18
CA GLY A 56 20.00 0.94 -33.55
C GLY A 56 20.23 -0.14 -34.59
N VAL A 57 21.26 -0.97 -34.40
CA VAL A 57 21.54 -2.09 -35.31
C VAL A 57 20.44 -3.15 -35.21
N PHE A 58 20.01 -3.50 -34.00
CA PHE A 58 18.96 -4.49 -33.79
C PHE A 58 17.61 -4.04 -34.38
N GLY A 59 17.22 -2.78 -34.16
CA GLY A 59 16.01 -2.22 -34.74
C GLY A 59 16.06 -2.07 -36.26
N ALA A 60 17.23 -1.77 -36.83
CA ALA A 60 17.41 -1.74 -38.29
C ALA A 60 17.22 -3.13 -38.93
N ILE A 61 17.81 -4.17 -38.33
CA ILE A 61 17.62 -5.56 -38.76
C ILE A 61 16.13 -5.92 -38.69
N ARG A 62 15.47 -5.60 -37.57
CA ARG A 62 14.05 -5.90 -37.39
C ARG A 62 13.16 -5.18 -38.39
N ALA A 63 13.38 -3.89 -38.64
CA ALA A 63 12.65 -3.13 -39.64
C ALA A 63 12.77 -3.76 -41.04
N LYS A 64 13.98 -4.15 -41.45
CA LYS A 64 14.20 -4.87 -42.71
C LYS A 64 13.57 -6.27 -42.75
N THR A 65 13.51 -6.94 -41.60
CA THR A 65 12.88 -8.27 -41.50
C THR A 65 11.37 -8.18 -41.71
N VAL A 66 10.74 -7.13 -41.20
CA VAL A 66 9.28 -6.90 -41.34
C VAL A 66 8.93 -6.27 -42.70
N ALA A 67 9.75 -5.33 -43.18
CA ALA A 67 9.61 -4.68 -44.49
C ALA A 67 10.89 -4.88 -45.32
N PRO A 68 10.98 -5.97 -46.10
CA PRO A 68 12.17 -6.26 -46.91
C PRO A 68 12.55 -5.15 -47.89
N ASP A 69 11.56 -4.44 -48.42
CA ASP A 69 11.74 -3.39 -49.43
C ASP A 69 12.07 -2.01 -48.83
N LEU A 70 11.90 -1.80 -47.51
CA LEU A 70 12.19 -0.53 -46.83
C LEU A 70 13.69 -0.17 -46.93
N ASN A 71 14.05 1.00 -47.44
CA ASN A 71 15.46 1.41 -47.49
C ASN A 71 15.95 1.83 -46.10
N VAL A 72 16.75 0.99 -45.42
CA VAL A 72 17.24 1.25 -44.06
C VAL A 72 18.72 1.66 -44.07
N VAL A 73 18.99 2.87 -43.58
CA VAL A 73 20.34 3.43 -43.43
C VAL A 73 20.65 3.70 -41.96
N VAL A 74 21.70 3.08 -41.43
CA VAL A 74 22.22 3.35 -40.08
C VAL A 74 23.42 4.29 -40.17
N ILE A 75 23.33 5.45 -39.55
CA ILE A 75 24.38 6.48 -39.52
C ILE A 75 25.08 6.43 -38.16
N GLU A 76 26.39 6.18 -38.16
CA GLU A 76 27.22 6.07 -36.95
C GLU A 76 28.45 6.97 -37.04
N GLN A 77 28.68 7.78 -36.00
CA GLN A 77 29.81 8.71 -35.96
C GLN A 77 31.16 7.99 -35.82
N GLY A 78 31.20 6.95 -35.00
CA GLY A 78 32.40 6.19 -34.67
C GLY A 78 32.40 4.79 -35.27
N LYS A 79 32.85 3.82 -34.45
CA LYS A 79 32.78 2.40 -34.80
C LYS A 79 31.45 1.82 -34.27
N PRO A 80 30.65 1.13 -35.11
CA PRO A 80 29.45 0.44 -34.68
C PRO A 80 29.71 -0.53 -33.53
N LEU A 81 28.69 -0.71 -32.67
CA LEU A 81 28.67 -1.66 -31.56
C LEU A 81 29.85 -1.54 -30.58
N SER A 82 30.50 -0.37 -30.51
CA SER A 82 31.67 -0.16 -29.64
C SER A 82 31.38 -0.40 -28.16
N LYS A 83 30.17 -0.04 -27.69
CA LYS A 83 29.74 -0.35 -26.30
C LYS A 83 29.51 -1.84 -26.08
N VAL A 84 28.98 -2.56 -27.06
CA VAL A 84 28.83 -4.03 -27.00
C VAL A 84 30.21 -4.67 -26.88
N ARG A 85 31.19 -4.19 -27.66
CA ARG A 85 32.57 -4.73 -27.68
C ARG A 85 33.23 -4.73 -26.31
N VAL A 86 33.12 -3.63 -25.56
CA VAL A 86 33.76 -3.48 -24.25
C VAL A 86 32.91 -3.99 -23.09
N SER A 87 31.64 -4.30 -23.33
CA SER A 87 30.71 -4.68 -22.27
C SER A 87 31.00 -6.04 -21.65
N GLY A 88 30.61 -6.23 -20.39
CA GLY A 88 30.82 -7.49 -19.66
C GLY A 88 32.31 -7.87 -19.55
N GLY A 89 33.22 -6.91 -19.56
CA GLY A 89 34.66 -7.16 -19.59
C GLY A 89 35.15 -7.73 -20.92
N GLY A 90 34.51 -7.36 -22.03
CA GLY A 90 34.79 -7.92 -23.35
C GLY A 90 34.05 -9.22 -23.67
N ARG A 91 33.21 -9.73 -22.74
CA ARG A 91 32.41 -10.95 -22.94
C ARG A 91 30.98 -10.67 -23.45
N CYS A 92 30.49 -9.44 -23.24
CA CYS A 92 29.10 -9.01 -23.40
C CYS A 92 28.10 -9.76 -22.50
N ASN A 93 27.62 -9.06 -21.46
CA ASN A 93 26.47 -9.54 -20.67
C ASN A 93 25.19 -9.18 -21.43
N VAL A 94 24.64 -10.14 -22.18
CA VAL A 94 23.62 -9.95 -23.21
C VAL A 94 22.27 -9.57 -22.62
N THR A 95 21.86 -10.26 -21.55
CA THR A 95 20.58 -10.08 -20.84
C THR A 95 20.65 -10.74 -19.45
N ASN A 96 19.52 -10.89 -18.75
CA ASN A 96 19.42 -11.56 -17.45
C ASN A 96 18.44 -12.74 -17.51
N GLY A 97 18.92 -13.96 -17.22
CA GLY A 97 18.18 -15.21 -17.32
C GLY A 97 17.29 -15.52 -16.10
N HIS A 98 17.48 -14.82 -14.98
CA HIS A 98 16.61 -14.98 -13.80
C HIS A 98 15.34 -14.11 -13.89
N CYS A 99 15.31 -13.15 -14.81
CA CYS A 99 14.15 -12.27 -15.02
C CYS A 99 13.23 -12.81 -16.11
N ARG A 100 12.62 -13.98 -15.88
CA ARG A 100 11.59 -14.53 -16.80
C ARG A 100 10.26 -13.78 -16.70
N ASP A 101 10.00 -13.17 -15.54
CA ASP A 101 8.87 -12.28 -15.34
C ASP A 101 9.23 -10.85 -15.73
N ASN A 102 8.49 -10.30 -16.69
CA ASN A 102 8.66 -8.94 -17.20
C ASN A 102 8.40 -7.86 -16.13
N MET A 103 7.60 -8.14 -15.11
CA MET A 103 7.40 -7.22 -13.97
C MET A 103 8.65 -7.14 -13.09
N ILE A 104 9.23 -8.29 -12.76
CA ILE A 104 10.49 -8.37 -12.00
C ILE A 104 11.62 -7.71 -12.82
N LEU A 105 11.63 -7.89 -14.14
CA LEU A 105 12.58 -7.22 -15.02
C LEU A 105 12.43 -5.70 -14.95
N ALA A 106 11.21 -5.16 -15.00
CA ALA A 106 10.96 -3.72 -14.93
C ALA A 106 11.43 -3.10 -13.60
N GLU A 107 11.35 -3.83 -12.49
CA GLU A 107 11.83 -3.36 -11.17
C GLU A 107 13.35 -3.14 -11.11
N ASN A 108 14.10 -3.71 -12.04
CA ASN A 108 15.55 -3.49 -12.14
C ASN A 108 15.91 -2.15 -12.80
N TYR A 109 14.94 -1.33 -13.21
CA TYR A 109 15.15 0.00 -13.80
C TYR A 109 14.72 1.12 -12.83
N PRO A 110 15.62 1.70 -12.02
CA PRO A 110 15.25 2.69 -11.00
C PRO A 110 14.52 3.92 -11.56
N ARG A 111 14.74 4.21 -12.85
CA ARG A 111 14.04 5.25 -13.62
C ARG A 111 13.42 4.59 -14.85
N GLY A 112 12.16 4.89 -15.13
CA GLY A 112 11.45 4.28 -16.25
C GLY A 112 10.71 2.97 -15.92
N HIS A 113 10.84 2.40 -14.71
CA HIS A 113 10.19 1.13 -14.40
C HIS A 113 8.66 1.18 -14.53
N LYS A 114 8.01 2.32 -14.32
CA LYS A 114 6.55 2.44 -14.46
C LYS A 114 6.14 2.29 -15.91
N GLU A 115 6.91 2.93 -16.80
CA GLU A 115 6.78 2.87 -18.24
C GLU A 115 7.14 1.48 -18.78
N PHE A 116 8.10 0.79 -18.15
CA PHE A 116 8.53 -0.55 -18.53
C PHE A 116 7.69 -1.70 -17.93
N ARG A 117 6.84 -1.45 -16.92
CA ARG A 117 5.90 -2.44 -16.36
C ARG A 117 4.75 -2.81 -17.32
N GLY A 118 4.59 -2.05 -18.40
CA GLY A 118 3.59 -2.30 -19.46
C GLY A 118 4.04 -3.33 -20.51
N SER A 119 3.49 -3.24 -21.71
CA SER A 119 3.74 -4.17 -22.83
C SER A 119 5.18 -4.17 -23.37
N PHE A 120 6.03 -3.24 -22.94
CA PHE A 120 7.39 -3.04 -23.45
C PHE A 120 8.24 -4.33 -23.41
N PHE A 121 8.33 -4.99 -22.25
CA PHE A 121 9.06 -6.27 -22.16
C PHE A 121 8.23 -7.49 -22.58
N ASN A 122 6.91 -7.36 -22.71
CA ASN A 122 6.05 -8.43 -23.24
C ASN A 122 6.23 -8.63 -24.75
N MET A 123 6.65 -7.60 -25.49
CA MET A 123 6.90 -7.72 -26.93
C MET A 123 8.24 -8.38 -27.26
N HIS A 124 9.25 -8.16 -26.42
CA HIS A 124 10.57 -8.75 -26.59
C HIS A 124 11.31 -8.74 -25.25
N GLY A 125 11.19 -9.83 -24.49
CA GLY A 125 11.79 -10.01 -23.17
C GLY A 125 13.13 -10.76 -23.22
N PRO A 126 13.71 -11.12 -22.05
CA PRO A 126 14.99 -11.85 -21.98
C PRO A 126 14.97 -13.19 -22.68
N VAL A 127 13.85 -13.92 -22.59
CA VAL A 127 13.69 -15.21 -23.28
C VAL A 127 13.72 -15.04 -24.80
N ASP A 128 13.05 -14.01 -25.31
CA ASP A 128 13.04 -13.69 -26.74
C ASP A 128 14.42 -13.26 -27.23
N THR A 129 15.11 -12.41 -26.45
CA THR A 129 16.50 -12.02 -26.73
C THR A 129 17.41 -13.25 -26.83
N MET A 130 17.33 -14.15 -25.84
CA MET A 130 18.17 -15.35 -25.82
C MET A 130 17.86 -16.27 -27.00
N THR A 131 16.58 -16.46 -27.30
CA THR A 131 16.11 -17.26 -28.43
C THR A 131 16.57 -16.67 -29.76
N TRP A 132 16.48 -15.34 -29.91
CA TRP A 132 16.93 -14.64 -31.11
C TRP A 132 18.41 -14.88 -31.36
N PHE A 133 19.29 -14.66 -30.38
CA PHE A 133 20.72 -14.88 -30.56
C PHE A 133 21.06 -16.36 -30.81
N THR A 134 20.39 -17.29 -30.13
CA THR A 134 20.59 -18.73 -30.33
C THR A 134 20.20 -19.15 -31.75
N ASN A 135 19.06 -18.67 -32.25
CA ASN A 135 18.59 -18.94 -33.62
C ASN A 135 19.49 -18.34 -34.70
N HIS A 136 20.30 -17.33 -34.36
CA HIS A 136 21.28 -16.72 -35.25
C HIS A 136 22.72 -17.17 -34.95
N GLY A 137 22.87 -18.34 -34.32
CA GLY A 137 24.15 -19.05 -34.20
C GLY A 137 25.03 -18.61 -33.03
N VAL A 138 24.49 -17.89 -32.04
CA VAL A 138 25.21 -17.52 -30.82
C VAL A 138 24.62 -18.26 -29.62
N GLU A 139 25.27 -19.35 -29.21
CA GLU A 139 24.91 -20.05 -27.98
C GLU A 139 25.20 -19.19 -26.74
N LEU A 140 24.25 -19.21 -25.80
CA LEU A 140 24.30 -18.43 -24.56
C LEU A 140 24.30 -19.34 -23.32
N LYS A 141 25.00 -18.90 -22.27
CA LYS A 141 25.01 -19.52 -20.95
C LYS A 141 24.55 -18.54 -19.87
N VAL A 142 23.88 -19.06 -18.85
CA VAL A 142 23.42 -18.29 -17.67
C VAL A 142 24.35 -18.62 -16.51
N GLU A 143 24.93 -17.60 -15.88
CA GLU A 143 25.73 -17.73 -14.64
C GLU A 143 24.81 -17.79 -13.41
N GLU A 144 25.31 -18.24 -12.25
CA GLU A 144 24.52 -18.41 -11.01
C GLU A 144 23.87 -17.12 -10.49
N ASP A 145 24.37 -15.95 -10.89
CA ASP A 145 23.81 -14.64 -10.55
C ASP A 145 22.77 -14.14 -11.57
N GLY A 146 22.41 -14.99 -12.54
CA GLY A 146 21.43 -14.73 -13.60
C GLY A 146 21.98 -14.01 -14.81
N ARG A 147 23.25 -13.60 -14.83
CA ARG A 147 23.84 -12.91 -16.01
C ARG A 147 23.98 -13.86 -17.18
N VAL A 148 23.72 -13.36 -18.38
CA VAL A 148 23.77 -14.17 -19.61
C VAL A 148 24.93 -13.74 -20.49
N PHE A 149 25.81 -14.68 -20.83
CA PHE A 149 26.98 -14.45 -21.67
C PHE A 149 26.99 -15.42 -22.85
N PRO A 150 27.64 -15.08 -23.98
CA PRO A 150 27.92 -16.06 -25.01
C PRO A 150 28.84 -17.17 -24.45
N VAL A 151 28.61 -18.41 -24.89
CA VAL A 151 29.44 -19.57 -24.47
C VAL A 151 30.92 -19.33 -24.77
N SER A 152 31.23 -18.64 -25.88
CA SER A 152 32.57 -18.21 -26.29
C SER A 152 33.27 -17.26 -25.31
N ASN A 153 32.54 -16.66 -24.37
CA ASN A 153 33.01 -15.57 -23.50
C ASN A 153 33.62 -14.39 -24.27
N SER A 154 33.12 -14.13 -25.49
CA SER A 154 33.61 -13.02 -26.32
C SER A 154 32.45 -12.20 -26.86
N SER A 155 32.50 -10.89 -26.64
CA SER A 155 31.56 -9.93 -27.22
C SER A 155 31.61 -9.91 -28.75
N SER A 156 32.71 -10.42 -29.33
CA SER A 156 32.86 -10.56 -30.79
C SER A 156 31.79 -11.46 -31.37
N SER A 157 31.40 -12.55 -30.69
CA SER A 157 30.32 -13.43 -31.17
C SER A 157 28.99 -12.70 -31.36
N ILE A 158 28.67 -11.78 -30.45
CA ILE A 158 27.45 -10.94 -30.54
C ILE A 158 27.58 -9.92 -31.66
N ILE A 159 28.74 -9.28 -31.79
CA ILE A 159 29.00 -8.28 -32.84
C ILE A 159 28.95 -8.90 -34.22
N ASP A 160 29.63 -10.02 -34.41
CA ASP A 160 29.74 -10.72 -35.69
C ASP A 160 28.36 -11.22 -36.14
N CYS A 161 27.55 -11.74 -35.21
CA CYS A 161 26.14 -12.06 -35.46
C CYS A 161 25.36 -10.82 -35.94
N LEU A 162 25.34 -9.73 -35.17
CA LEU A 162 24.57 -8.53 -35.53
C LEU A 162 25.03 -7.91 -36.87
N MET A 163 26.34 -7.89 -37.13
CA MET A 163 26.89 -7.36 -38.38
C MET A 163 26.59 -8.25 -39.58
N SER A 164 26.66 -9.57 -39.40
CA SER A 164 26.27 -10.55 -40.43
C SER A 164 24.79 -10.44 -40.75
N GLU A 165 23.93 -10.35 -39.73
CA GLU A 165 22.49 -10.22 -39.89
C GLU A 165 22.08 -8.88 -40.52
N ALA A 166 22.71 -7.77 -40.13
CA ALA A 166 22.49 -6.49 -40.78
C ALA A 166 22.86 -6.53 -42.28
N LYS A 167 23.99 -7.17 -42.61
CA LYS A 167 24.41 -7.34 -44.01
C LYS A 167 23.45 -8.25 -44.78
N ARG A 168 23.02 -9.36 -44.17
CA ARG A 168 22.07 -10.33 -44.76
C ARG A 168 20.70 -9.69 -45.02
N ALA A 169 20.23 -8.85 -44.12
CA ALA A 169 18.97 -8.12 -44.24
C ALA A 169 19.02 -6.89 -45.17
N GLY A 170 20.21 -6.55 -45.71
CA GLY A 170 20.37 -5.40 -46.61
C GLY A 170 20.34 -4.04 -45.92
N VAL A 171 20.74 -3.97 -44.63
CA VAL A 171 20.88 -2.70 -43.91
C VAL A 171 22.16 -1.98 -44.33
N SER A 172 22.06 -0.69 -44.72
CA SER A 172 23.20 0.13 -45.12
C SER A 172 23.83 0.83 -43.91
N LEU A 173 25.02 0.38 -43.49
CA LEU A 173 25.72 0.96 -42.34
C LEU A 173 26.79 1.98 -42.77
N GLN A 174 26.56 3.25 -42.44
CA GLN A 174 27.44 4.36 -42.79
C GLN A 174 28.17 4.89 -41.55
N THR A 175 29.46 4.60 -41.48
CA THR A 175 30.34 5.02 -40.36
C THR A 175 31.08 6.32 -40.65
N GLY A 176 31.50 7.04 -39.61
CA GLY A 176 32.23 8.31 -39.75
C GLY A 176 31.34 9.50 -40.10
N LYS A 177 30.01 9.35 -39.96
CA LYS A 177 29.02 10.38 -40.28
C LYS A 177 28.20 10.74 -39.04
N ALA A 178 27.89 12.02 -38.86
CA ALA A 178 27.17 12.52 -37.69
C ALA A 178 25.95 13.36 -38.10
N VAL A 179 24.78 13.05 -37.54
CA VAL A 179 23.53 13.78 -37.82
C VAL A 179 23.44 15.02 -36.93
N ARG A 180 23.57 16.22 -37.50
CA ARG A 180 23.67 17.48 -36.74
C ARG A 180 22.32 18.08 -36.43
N THR A 181 21.41 18.08 -37.40
CA THR A 181 20.07 18.62 -37.23
C THR A 181 19.02 17.70 -37.81
N ALA A 182 17.81 17.76 -37.24
CA ALA A 182 16.62 17.09 -37.75
C ALA A 182 15.44 18.06 -37.70
N SER A 183 14.71 18.17 -38.81
CA SER A 183 13.49 18.96 -38.91
C SER A 183 12.41 18.18 -39.65
N SER A 184 11.14 18.39 -39.28
CA SER A 184 10.00 17.85 -40.02
C SER A 184 9.57 18.86 -41.09
N VAL A 185 9.52 18.42 -42.35
CA VAL A 185 9.10 19.22 -43.52
C VAL A 185 8.19 18.35 -44.37
N ASP A 186 6.97 18.82 -44.66
CA ASP A 186 5.98 18.14 -45.52
C ASP A 186 5.70 16.67 -45.15
N GLY A 187 5.66 16.36 -43.85
CA GLY A 187 5.39 15.00 -43.35
C GLY A 187 6.59 14.06 -43.38
N LYS A 188 7.78 14.54 -43.78
CA LYS A 188 9.04 13.78 -43.79
C LYS A 188 10.10 14.43 -42.93
N PHE A 189 11.17 13.70 -42.64
CA PHE A 189 12.31 14.19 -41.89
C PHE A 189 13.43 14.62 -42.83
N LEU A 190 13.88 15.86 -42.68
CA LEU A 190 15.08 16.37 -43.33
C LEU A 190 16.23 16.39 -42.32
N LEU A 191 17.30 15.65 -42.61
CA LEU A 191 18.46 15.47 -41.75
C LEU A 191 19.69 16.11 -42.36
N SER A 192 20.46 16.88 -41.57
CA SER A 192 21.80 17.29 -41.98
C SER A 192 22.83 16.29 -41.45
N VAL A 193 23.57 15.67 -42.36
CA VAL A 193 24.56 14.64 -42.06
C VAL A 193 25.94 15.18 -42.41
N GLU A 194 26.79 15.31 -41.41
CA GLU A 194 28.18 15.73 -41.59
C GLU A 194 29.08 14.50 -41.76
N ASN A 195 29.86 14.47 -42.82
CA ASN A 195 30.88 13.46 -43.02
C ASN A 195 32.21 13.91 -42.39
N ASN A 196 32.60 13.29 -41.28
CA ASN A 196 33.80 13.69 -40.53
C ASN A 196 35.10 13.49 -41.33
N LYS A 197 35.11 12.62 -42.36
CA LYS A 197 36.29 12.38 -43.20
C LYS A 197 36.42 13.39 -44.34
N LEU A 198 35.30 13.84 -44.89
CA LEU A 198 35.25 14.73 -46.07
C LEU A 198 34.93 16.20 -45.72
N ARG A 199 34.60 16.50 -44.46
CA ARG A 199 34.15 17.83 -43.98
C ARG A 199 33.04 18.43 -44.85
N SER A 200 32.16 17.58 -45.37
CA SER A 200 31.01 17.95 -46.18
C SER A 200 29.73 17.67 -45.41
N VAL A 201 28.72 18.53 -45.61
CA VAL A 201 27.37 18.33 -45.10
C VAL A 201 26.48 17.88 -46.25
N GLU A 202 25.85 16.72 -46.10
CA GLU A 202 24.83 16.22 -47.01
C GLU A 202 23.45 16.30 -46.33
N TYR A 203 22.40 16.49 -47.12
CA TYR A 203 21.03 16.49 -46.63
C TYR A 203 20.35 15.19 -47.04
N VAL A 204 19.75 14.50 -46.07
CA VAL A 204 19.06 13.22 -46.28
C VAL A 204 17.61 13.38 -45.90
N GLU A 205 16.72 13.12 -46.86
CA GLU A 205 15.29 12.97 -46.63
C GLU A 205 15.00 11.53 -46.17
N ALA A 206 14.17 11.40 -45.14
CA ALA A 206 13.73 10.13 -44.59
C ALA A 206 12.24 10.17 -44.26
N ASP A 207 11.51 9.12 -44.59
CA ASP A 207 10.11 8.93 -44.23
C ASP A 207 9.99 8.52 -42.76
N TYR A 208 10.99 7.79 -42.25
CA TYR A 208 11.08 7.37 -40.85
C TYR A 208 12.45 7.71 -40.25
N LEU A 209 12.43 8.11 -38.96
CA LEU A 209 13.62 8.45 -38.19
C LEU A 209 13.65 7.68 -36.86
N LEU A 210 14.71 6.91 -36.63
CA LEU A 210 14.96 6.24 -35.34
C LEU A 210 16.20 6.83 -34.67
N ILE A 211 16.03 7.51 -33.54
CA ILE A 211 17.14 8.07 -32.75
C ILE A 211 17.63 7.01 -31.74
N ALA A 212 18.73 6.32 -32.08
CA ALA A 212 19.35 5.25 -31.27
C ALA A 212 20.79 5.59 -30.85
N SER A 213 21.06 6.87 -30.54
CA SER A 213 22.39 7.41 -30.29
C SER A 213 22.90 7.23 -28.85
N GLY A 214 22.17 6.50 -28.02
CA GLY A 214 22.54 6.20 -26.63
C GLY A 214 22.59 7.45 -25.75
N ASN A 215 23.70 7.65 -25.03
CA ASN A 215 23.91 8.79 -24.11
C ASN A 215 24.54 10.01 -24.80
N SER A 216 24.56 10.05 -26.14
CA SER A 216 25.13 11.16 -26.88
C SER A 216 24.31 12.44 -26.70
N ARG A 217 24.96 13.55 -26.33
CA ARG A 217 24.31 14.88 -26.27
C ARG A 217 23.69 15.29 -27.61
N GLN A 218 24.25 14.79 -28.71
CA GLN A 218 23.71 15.02 -30.04
C GLN A 218 22.30 14.43 -30.19
N GLY A 219 22.06 13.24 -29.64
CA GLY A 219 20.72 12.62 -29.64
C GLY A 219 19.68 13.45 -28.91
N TYR A 220 20.04 13.97 -27.73
CA TYR A 220 19.16 14.85 -26.96
C TYR A 220 18.86 16.14 -27.72
N SER A 221 19.86 16.74 -28.37
CA SER A 221 19.65 17.93 -29.21
C SER A 221 18.71 17.65 -30.38
N LEU A 222 18.85 16.52 -31.07
CA LEU A 222 17.94 16.13 -32.16
C LEU A 222 16.50 15.94 -31.66
N ALA A 223 16.31 15.27 -30.52
CA ALA A 223 14.99 15.10 -29.92
C ALA A 223 14.36 16.45 -29.52
N SER A 224 15.15 17.39 -28.96
CA SER A 224 14.67 18.75 -28.66
C SER A 224 14.32 19.57 -29.91
N GLN A 225 15.09 19.43 -31.00
CA GLN A 225 14.77 20.08 -32.29
C GLN A 225 13.44 19.58 -32.87
N LEU A 226 13.05 18.34 -32.57
CA LEU A 226 11.77 17.74 -32.95
C LEU A 226 10.64 18.02 -31.93
N GLY A 227 10.88 18.84 -30.90
CA GLY A 227 9.88 19.28 -29.95
C GLY A 227 9.75 18.45 -28.66
N HIS A 228 10.63 17.47 -28.42
CA HIS A 228 10.59 16.67 -27.19
C HIS A 228 11.27 17.37 -26.00
N SER A 229 10.68 17.20 -24.81
CA SER A 229 11.32 17.59 -23.55
C SER A 229 12.35 16.55 -23.10
N ILE A 230 13.47 17.01 -22.55
CA ILE A 230 14.56 16.15 -22.07
C ILE A 230 14.63 16.24 -20.56
N VAL A 231 14.60 15.08 -19.90
CA VAL A 231 14.93 15.00 -18.47
C VAL A 231 16.44 15.02 -18.33
N ASP A 232 16.97 15.97 -17.56
CA ASP A 232 18.41 16.20 -17.45
C ASP A 232 19.18 14.92 -17.07
N PRO A 233 20.19 14.50 -17.86
CA PRO A 233 20.95 13.29 -17.57
C PRO A 233 21.83 13.48 -16.33
N VAL A 234 21.77 12.52 -15.40
CA VAL A 234 22.66 12.45 -14.23
C VAL A 234 23.53 11.20 -14.31
N PRO A 235 24.80 11.27 -13.87
CA PRO A 235 25.68 10.10 -13.77
C PRO A 235 25.05 8.98 -12.93
N SER A 236 25.24 7.74 -13.34
CA SER A 236 24.82 6.52 -12.62
C SER A 236 25.86 5.43 -12.83
N LEU A 237 25.88 4.38 -12.00
CA LEU A 237 26.96 3.36 -11.97
C LEU A 237 28.37 3.96 -11.88
N PHE A 238 28.67 4.71 -10.84
CA PHE A 238 30.02 5.22 -10.64
C PHE A 238 30.61 4.69 -9.34
N THR A 239 31.94 4.72 -9.28
CA THR A 239 32.71 4.39 -8.07
C THR A 239 32.64 5.58 -7.11
N PHE A 240 32.46 5.31 -5.83
CA PHE A 240 32.47 6.34 -4.79
C PHE A 240 33.91 6.66 -4.41
N LYS A 241 34.25 7.96 -4.43
CA LYS A 241 35.54 8.44 -3.95
C LYS A 241 35.49 8.55 -2.43
N THR A 242 36.48 7.98 -1.75
CA THR A 242 36.59 8.02 -0.28
C THR A 242 37.99 8.44 0.13
N ASP A 243 38.11 9.32 1.12
CA ASP A 243 39.39 9.79 1.65
C ASP A 243 39.81 8.99 2.90
N ASP A 244 39.85 7.65 2.78
CA ASP A 244 40.33 6.73 3.82
C ASP A 244 41.59 6.02 3.33
N SER A 245 42.76 6.46 3.81
CA SER A 245 44.07 5.95 3.37
C SER A 245 44.31 4.49 3.71
N GLN A 246 43.59 3.93 4.69
CA GLN A 246 43.72 2.51 5.08
C GLN A 246 42.95 1.58 4.13
N LEU A 247 42.05 2.11 3.29
CA LEU A 247 41.36 1.32 2.27
C LEU A 247 42.25 0.94 1.08
N GLU A 248 43.29 1.71 0.77
CA GLU A 248 44.16 1.47 -0.40
C GLU A 248 44.80 0.06 -0.37
N GLU A 249 45.08 -0.46 0.83
CA GLU A 249 45.69 -1.78 1.04
C GLU A 249 44.71 -2.97 0.90
N LEU A 250 43.40 -2.71 0.76
CA LEU A 250 42.34 -3.73 0.77
C LEU A 250 41.85 -4.16 -0.62
N SER A 251 42.51 -3.74 -1.69
CA SER A 251 42.00 -3.92 -3.05
C SER A 251 41.69 -5.37 -3.44
N GLY A 252 40.59 -5.58 -4.17
CA GLY A 252 40.34 -6.80 -4.95
C GLY A 252 39.55 -7.97 -4.31
N VAL A 253 38.60 -7.73 -3.39
CA VAL A 253 37.78 -8.83 -2.82
C VAL A 253 36.29 -8.49 -2.78
N GLY A 254 35.45 -9.39 -3.28
CA GLY A 254 34.01 -9.41 -2.99
C GLY A 254 33.11 -8.56 -3.91
N PRO A 255 31.78 -8.61 -3.71
CA PRO A 255 30.78 -7.87 -4.49
C PRO A 255 30.81 -6.34 -4.25
N MET A 256 31.49 -5.90 -3.20
CA MET A 256 31.99 -4.53 -3.03
C MET A 256 33.51 -4.55 -3.18
N LEU A 257 34.04 -3.82 -4.16
CA LEU A 257 35.47 -3.77 -4.43
C LEU A 257 36.08 -2.51 -3.84
N VAL A 258 37.19 -2.66 -3.12
CA VAL A 258 38.01 -1.52 -2.72
C VAL A 258 39.02 -1.21 -3.83
N THR A 259 39.13 0.07 -4.19
CA THR A 259 40.01 0.59 -5.24
C THR A 259 40.91 1.68 -4.66
N HIS A 260 41.96 2.06 -5.38
CA HIS A 260 42.83 3.19 -5.04
C HIS A 260 42.10 4.55 -5.01
N TRP A 261 40.85 4.62 -5.48
CA TRP A 261 40.04 5.83 -5.40
C TRP A 261 38.95 5.78 -4.32
N GLY A 262 38.64 4.59 -3.80
CA GLY A 262 37.54 4.35 -2.88
C GLY A 262 36.73 3.10 -3.20
N LEU A 263 35.40 3.16 -3.06
CA LEU A 263 34.52 1.99 -3.10
C LEU A 263 33.87 1.79 -4.46
N SER A 264 33.96 0.57 -4.99
CA SER A 264 33.45 0.13 -6.29
C SER A 264 32.80 -1.26 -6.20
N GLY A 265 32.65 -1.94 -7.33
CA GLY A 265 32.04 -3.27 -7.43
C GLY A 265 30.52 -3.24 -7.60
N PRO A 266 29.90 -4.38 -7.96
CA PRO A 266 28.48 -4.46 -8.30
C PRO A 266 27.52 -3.77 -7.31
N VAL A 267 27.79 -3.90 -6.00
CA VAL A 267 26.93 -3.31 -4.95
C VAL A 267 26.98 -1.79 -4.98
N ILE A 268 28.17 -1.19 -5.06
CA ILE A 268 28.35 0.28 -5.09
C ILE A 268 27.83 0.86 -6.40
N LEU A 269 28.13 0.20 -7.52
CA LEU A 269 27.63 0.62 -8.82
C LEU A 269 26.10 0.61 -8.83
N ARG A 270 25.45 -0.45 -8.31
CA ARG A 270 24.00 -0.49 -8.13
C ARG A 270 23.51 0.64 -7.23
N LEU A 271 24.08 0.83 -6.05
CA LEU A 271 23.69 1.91 -5.12
C LEU A 271 23.75 3.29 -5.80
N SER A 272 24.84 3.59 -6.51
CA SER A 272 25.01 4.85 -7.24
C SER A 272 23.97 5.04 -8.36
N ALA A 273 23.48 3.95 -8.96
CA ALA A 273 22.42 4.03 -9.95
C ALA A 273 21.04 4.24 -9.33
N TRP A 274 20.76 3.69 -8.14
CA TRP A 274 19.48 3.88 -7.46
C TRP A 274 19.37 5.28 -6.85
N GLY A 275 20.41 5.74 -6.13
CA GLY A 275 20.46 7.07 -5.51
C GLY A 275 20.98 8.20 -6.41
N ALA A 276 20.99 8.02 -7.74
CA ALA A 276 21.68 8.93 -8.66
C ALA A 276 21.24 10.40 -8.57
N ARG A 277 19.94 10.65 -8.30
CA ARG A 277 19.38 12.01 -8.21
C ARG A 277 19.69 12.66 -6.86
N GLU A 278 19.57 11.89 -5.79
CA GLU A 278 19.91 12.30 -4.43
C GLU A 278 21.39 12.63 -4.33
N LEU A 279 22.25 11.76 -4.87
CA LEU A 279 23.69 11.97 -4.95
C LEU A 279 24.05 13.18 -5.82
N PHE A 280 23.32 13.42 -6.91
CA PHE A 280 23.51 14.63 -7.72
C PHE A 280 23.22 15.89 -6.91
N SER A 281 22.10 15.92 -6.18
CA SER A 281 21.69 17.05 -5.33
C SER A 281 22.64 17.30 -4.15
N SER A 282 23.31 16.26 -3.64
CA SER A 282 24.30 16.39 -2.56
C SER A 282 25.72 16.70 -3.02
N GLY A 283 25.92 16.96 -4.33
CA GLY A 283 27.26 17.15 -4.89
C GLY A 283 28.14 15.90 -4.81
N TYR A 284 27.54 14.71 -4.76
CA TYR A 284 28.19 13.41 -4.59
C TYR A 284 28.96 13.26 -3.28
N SER A 285 28.52 13.98 -2.25
CA SER A 285 29.06 13.87 -0.89
C SER A 285 28.04 13.22 0.05
N GLY A 286 28.52 12.46 1.04
CA GLY A 286 27.66 11.82 2.03
C GLY A 286 28.37 10.71 2.81
N VAL A 287 27.61 10.02 3.67
CA VAL A 287 28.07 8.84 4.41
C VAL A 287 27.41 7.59 3.82
N VAL A 288 28.21 6.58 3.50
CA VAL A 288 27.73 5.26 3.08
C VAL A 288 27.91 4.28 4.22
N THR A 289 26.82 3.66 4.64
CA THR A 289 26.84 2.60 5.67
C THR A 289 26.77 1.23 4.99
N VAL A 290 27.68 0.34 5.35
CA VAL A 290 27.78 -1.03 4.79
C VAL A 290 27.56 -2.06 5.88
N ASP A 291 26.64 -2.99 5.61
CA ASP A 291 26.49 -4.23 6.38
C ASP A 291 27.28 -5.35 5.69
N PHE A 292 28.33 -5.83 6.35
CA PHE A 292 29.20 -6.91 5.84
C PHE A 292 28.67 -8.32 6.16
N THR A 293 27.60 -8.42 6.95
CA THR A 293 26.99 -9.70 7.35
C THR A 293 25.46 -9.63 7.20
N PRO A 294 24.93 -9.29 6.00
CA PRO A 294 23.52 -8.95 5.82
C PRO A 294 22.56 -10.09 6.19
N ASP A 295 22.99 -11.35 6.04
CA ASP A 295 22.17 -12.54 6.28
C ASP A 295 22.06 -12.93 7.77
N LEU A 296 22.81 -12.28 8.66
CA LEU A 296 22.85 -12.60 10.09
C LEU A 296 22.19 -11.48 10.90
N HIS A 297 21.42 -11.81 11.94
CA HIS A 297 20.94 -10.79 12.87
C HIS A 297 22.10 -10.29 13.76
N ILE A 298 22.04 -9.06 14.28
CA ILE A 298 23.13 -8.51 15.14
C ILE A 298 23.42 -9.40 16.36
N GLU A 299 22.40 -10.06 16.91
CA GLU A 299 22.56 -11.00 18.02
C GLU A 299 23.29 -12.29 17.62
N ASP A 300 23.11 -12.76 16.37
CA ASP A 300 23.84 -13.90 15.85
C ASP A 300 25.33 -13.56 15.66
N VAL A 301 25.63 -12.36 15.15
CA VAL A 301 27.00 -11.84 15.02
C VAL A 301 27.68 -11.75 16.39
N LYS A 302 26.98 -11.24 17.41
CA LYS A 302 27.50 -11.23 18.80
C LYS A 302 27.74 -12.64 19.34
N SER A 303 26.80 -13.56 19.11
CA SER A 303 26.89 -14.96 19.54
C SER A 303 28.08 -15.69 18.91
N ILE A 304 28.28 -15.51 17.59
CA ILE A 304 29.40 -16.10 16.85
C ILE A 304 30.73 -15.53 17.36
N LEU A 305 30.84 -14.21 17.56
CA LEU A 305 32.03 -13.60 18.17
C LEU A 305 32.31 -14.11 19.59
N GLY A 306 31.27 -14.27 20.42
CA GLY A 306 31.40 -14.79 21.78
C GLY A 306 31.85 -16.25 21.81
N ARG A 307 31.31 -17.08 20.92
CA ARG A 307 31.73 -18.47 20.75
C ARG A 307 33.17 -18.58 20.27
N HIS A 308 33.53 -17.77 19.26
CA HIS A 308 34.89 -17.73 18.71
C HIS A 308 35.91 -17.28 19.75
N LYS A 309 35.59 -16.25 20.54
CA LYS A 309 36.42 -15.82 21.68
C LYS A 309 36.67 -16.97 22.67
N SER A 310 35.63 -17.72 23.01
CA SER A 310 35.72 -18.82 23.98
C SER A 310 36.57 -19.98 23.45
N GLN A 311 36.42 -20.29 22.16
CA GLN A 311 37.14 -21.39 21.49
C GLN A 311 38.62 -21.04 21.23
N PHE A 312 38.92 -19.80 20.85
CA PHE A 312 40.25 -19.37 20.40
C PHE A 312 40.94 -18.41 21.38
N ALA A 313 40.58 -18.45 22.66
CA ALA A 313 41.12 -17.58 23.73
C ALA A 313 42.66 -17.45 23.72
N LYS A 314 43.33 -18.56 23.37
CA LYS A 314 44.76 -18.79 23.11
C LYS A 314 45.44 -17.90 22.05
N GLN A 315 44.67 -17.46 21.07
CA GLN A 315 45.19 -16.99 19.79
C GLN A 315 45.09 -15.47 19.69
N LYS A 316 45.99 -14.90 18.87
CA LYS A 316 45.96 -13.47 18.53
C LYS A 316 44.71 -13.14 17.72
N VAL A 317 44.05 -12.03 18.06
CA VAL A 317 42.80 -11.59 17.40
C VAL A 317 43.01 -11.34 15.90
N SER A 318 44.19 -10.92 15.47
CA SER A 318 44.52 -10.75 14.04
C SER A 318 44.70 -12.06 13.26
N ASN A 319 44.97 -13.17 13.94
CA ASN A 319 45.29 -14.47 13.32
C ASN A 319 44.12 -15.43 13.25
N SER A 320 43.07 -15.17 14.03
CA SER A 320 41.89 -16.03 14.13
C SER A 320 40.64 -15.17 14.17
N TYR A 321 39.70 -15.43 13.27
CA TYR A 321 38.43 -14.73 13.14
C TYR A 321 37.35 -15.70 12.65
N PRO A 322 36.06 -15.44 12.89
CA PRO A 322 34.99 -16.34 12.47
C PRO A 322 34.95 -16.49 10.94
N SER A 323 35.13 -17.72 10.45
CA SER A 323 35.07 -18.04 9.02
C SER A 323 33.67 -17.86 8.44
N GLU A 324 32.65 -17.94 9.29
CA GLU A 324 31.23 -17.80 8.99
C GLU A 324 30.89 -16.43 8.39
N TYR A 325 31.74 -15.42 8.59
CA TYR A 325 31.55 -14.08 8.01
C TYR A 325 32.07 -13.95 6.58
N GLY A 326 32.80 -14.95 6.05
CA GLY A 326 33.35 -14.88 4.69
C GLY A 326 34.36 -13.74 4.47
N LEU A 327 34.93 -13.19 5.54
CA LEU A 327 35.86 -12.05 5.47
C LEU A 327 37.28 -12.51 5.16
N VAL A 328 38.03 -11.66 4.45
CA VAL A 328 39.46 -11.85 4.25
C VAL A 328 40.27 -11.29 5.42
N LYS A 329 41.38 -11.96 5.77
CA LYS A 329 42.25 -11.60 6.90
C LYS A 329 42.69 -10.12 6.89
N ARG A 330 42.98 -9.57 5.71
CA ARG A 330 43.36 -8.15 5.57
C ARG A 330 42.24 -7.20 5.99
N PHE A 331 41.00 -7.52 5.63
CA PHE A 331 39.82 -6.73 5.98
C PHE A 331 39.48 -6.87 7.47
N TRP A 332 39.66 -8.07 8.04
CA TRP A 332 39.52 -8.26 9.48
C TRP A 332 40.48 -7.38 10.28
N LYS A 333 41.76 -7.29 9.87
CA LYS A 333 42.73 -6.38 10.49
C LYS A 333 42.28 -4.92 10.41
N TYR A 334 41.82 -4.47 9.25
CA TYR A 334 41.27 -3.12 9.07
C TYR A 334 40.13 -2.80 10.06
N LEU A 335 39.21 -3.75 10.31
CA LEU A 335 38.15 -3.57 11.30
C LEU A 335 38.68 -3.44 12.73
N LEU A 336 39.71 -4.22 13.09
CA LEU A 336 40.35 -4.13 14.41
C LEU A 336 41.05 -2.78 14.59
N ASP A 337 41.77 -2.31 13.58
CA ASP A 337 42.48 -1.03 13.60
C ASP A 337 41.50 0.15 13.73
N ARG A 338 40.36 0.11 13.02
CA ARG A 338 39.27 1.09 13.17
C ARG A 338 38.63 1.10 14.57
N GLN A 339 38.66 -0.03 15.26
CA GLN A 339 38.19 -0.14 16.66
C GLN A 339 39.28 0.25 17.69
N GLY A 340 40.51 0.55 17.24
CA GLY A 340 41.65 0.81 18.12
C GLY A 340 42.14 -0.43 18.86
N LEU A 341 41.86 -1.64 18.35
CA LEU A 341 42.31 -2.89 18.94
C LEU A 341 43.63 -3.35 18.34
N SER A 342 44.62 -3.61 19.19
CA SER A 342 45.88 -4.22 18.74
C SER A 342 45.64 -5.64 18.25
N GLY A 343 45.99 -5.92 17.00
CA GLY A 343 45.93 -7.26 16.42
C GLY A 343 46.80 -8.32 17.13
N GLU A 344 47.74 -7.90 17.97
CA GLU A 344 48.61 -8.76 18.79
C GLU A 344 47.95 -9.23 20.09
N MET A 345 46.82 -8.61 20.46
CA MET A 345 46.02 -8.99 21.63
C MET A 345 45.51 -10.43 21.49
N LEU A 346 45.42 -11.16 22.60
CA LEU A 346 44.78 -12.47 22.65
C LEU A 346 43.26 -12.34 22.74
N TRP A 347 42.51 -13.28 22.14
CA TRP A 347 41.05 -13.31 22.24
C TRP A 347 40.54 -13.30 23.69
N ALA A 348 41.26 -13.92 24.62
CA ALA A 348 40.94 -13.90 26.05
C ALA A 348 40.86 -12.48 26.64
N SER A 349 41.66 -11.55 26.11
CA SER A 349 41.79 -10.18 26.60
C SER A 349 40.79 -9.20 25.97
N VAL A 350 40.02 -9.62 24.97
CA VAL A 350 39.02 -8.78 24.31
C VAL A 350 37.81 -8.60 25.22
N SER A 351 37.46 -7.37 25.57
CA SER A 351 36.29 -7.10 26.42
C SER A 351 34.96 -7.42 25.70
N ASN A 352 33.89 -7.69 26.45
CA ASN A 352 32.57 -7.90 25.85
C ASN A 352 32.06 -6.63 25.14
N ASN A 353 32.39 -5.43 25.64
CA ASN A 353 32.09 -4.16 24.98
C ASN A 353 32.80 -4.04 23.63
N SER A 354 34.07 -4.48 23.56
CA SER A 354 34.81 -4.54 22.30
C SER A 354 34.18 -5.52 21.30
N LEU A 355 33.68 -6.68 21.76
CA LEU A 355 32.94 -7.61 20.89
C LEU A 355 31.64 -6.99 20.34
N ILE A 356 30.88 -6.30 21.19
CA ILE A 356 29.65 -5.60 20.78
C ILE A 356 29.99 -4.50 19.77
N SER A 357 31.08 -3.77 19.98
CA SER A 357 31.54 -2.72 19.07
C SER A 357 31.98 -3.29 17.72
N ILE A 358 32.73 -4.41 17.70
CA ILE A 358 33.08 -5.13 16.47
C ILE A 358 31.82 -5.61 15.74
N ALA A 359 30.84 -6.19 16.45
CA ALA A 359 29.57 -6.61 15.87
C ALA A 359 28.79 -5.44 15.27
N SER A 360 28.76 -4.30 15.96
CA SER A 360 28.16 -3.06 15.46
C SER A 360 28.89 -2.54 14.22
N LEU A 361 30.22 -2.56 14.19
CA LEU A 361 31.01 -2.14 13.03
C LEU A 361 30.80 -3.07 11.83
N LEU A 362 30.64 -4.37 12.04
CA LEU A 362 30.31 -5.32 10.96
C LEU A 362 28.94 -5.04 10.33
N LYS A 363 27.98 -4.55 11.12
CA LYS A 363 26.62 -4.21 10.67
C LYS A 363 26.47 -2.80 10.11
N HIS A 364 27.20 -1.85 10.66
CA HIS A 364 27.01 -0.42 10.43
C HIS A 364 28.35 0.27 10.15
N CYS A 365 29.12 -0.25 9.19
CA CYS A 365 30.42 0.33 8.85
C CYS A 365 30.24 1.56 7.97
N ASN A 366 30.63 2.73 8.48
CA ASN A 366 30.47 4.00 7.78
C ASN A 366 31.72 4.38 6.96
N PHE A 367 31.50 4.85 5.73
CA PHE A 367 32.51 5.38 4.83
C PHE A 367 32.13 6.78 4.37
N GLN A 368 33.05 7.73 4.49
CA GLN A 368 32.84 9.09 4.01
C GLN A 368 33.07 9.13 2.50
N VAL A 369 32.05 9.51 1.74
CA VAL A 369 32.11 9.72 0.31
C VAL A 369 32.30 11.20 0.03
N THR A 370 33.37 11.54 -0.70
CA THR A 370 33.74 12.92 -1.03
C THR A 370 33.62 13.24 -2.51
N GLY A 371 33.20 12.26 -3.31
CA GLY A 371 32.89 12.48 -4.72
C GLY A 371 32.64 11.19 -5.48
N LYS A 372 32.74 11.30 -6.81
CA LYS A 372 32.57 10.18 -7.75
C LYS A 372 33.77 10.02 -8.66
N VAL A 373 34.05 8.78 -9.03
CA VAL A 373 34.94 8.42 -10.13
C VAL A 373 34.08 7.85 -11.27
N LEU A 374 34.09 8.52 -12.41
CA LEU A 374 33.30 8.17 -13.58
C LEU A 374 33.81 6.86 -14.19
N ASN A 375 33.03 5.78 -14.10
CA ASN A 375 33.08 4.73 -15.11
C ASN A 375 31.83 3.83 -15.11
N VAL A 376 31.21 3.73 -16.29
CA VAL A 376 30.04 2.89 -16.69
C VAL A 376 28.66 3.54 -16.43
N ASP A 377 27.66 3.28 -17.30
CA ASP A 377 26.28 3.81 -17.23
C ASP A 377 25.25 2.65 -17.12
N GLY A 378 24.29 2.73 -16.18
CA GLY A 378 23.04 1.93 -16.03
C GLY A 378 23.09 0.59 -15.25
N VAL A 379 22.05 0.10 -14.53
CA VAL A 379 22.11 -1.09 -13.61
C VAL A 379 22.91 -2.31 -14.14
N THR A 380 23.88 -2.78 -13.35
CA THR A 380 24.71 -3.95 -13.70
C THR A 380 23.88 -5.23 -13.72
N GLY A 381 24.04 -6.08 -14.73
CA GLY A 381 23.37 -7.40 -14.77
C GLY A 381 22.72 -7.79 -16.10
N GLY A 382 22.99 -7.06 -17.19
CA GLY A 382 22.44 -7.35 -18.53
C GLY A 382 21.20 -6.52 -18.88
N PHE A 383 20.63 -5.81 -17.90
CA PHE A 383 19.40 -5.02 -18.04
C PHE A 383 19.49 -3.91 -19.10
N ASN A 384 20.59 -3.14 -19.15
CA ASN A 384 20.69 -2.05 -20.14
C ASN A 384 20.65 -2.56 -21.59
N PHE A 385 21.27 -3.72 -21.84
CA PHE A 385 21.21 -4.33 -23.16
C PHE A 385 19.83 -4.91 -23.43
N GLN A 386 19.19 -5.55 -22.45
CA GLN A 386 17.80 -5.99 -22.60
C GLN A 386 16.88 -4.83 -23.03
N ASN A 387 16.96 -3.67 -22.36
CA ASN A 387 16.21 -2.48 -22.79
C ASN A 387 16.55 -2.05 -24.22
N ALA A 388 17.84 -2.07 -24.59
CA ALA A 388 18.26 -1.74 -25.95
C ALA A 388 17.69 -2.71 -27.00
N TRP A 389 17.68 -4.03 -26.72
CA TRP A 389 17.11 -5.04 -27.61
C TRP A 389 15.59 -4.86 -27.74
N SER A 390 14.89 -4.74 -26.62
CA SER A 390 13.44 -4.52 -26.59
C SER A 390 13.04 -3.24 -27.33
N GLY A 391 13.68 -2.11 -27.02
CA GLY A 391 13.40 -0.83 -27.66
C GLY A 391 13.72 -0.84 -29.16
N GLY A 392 14.83 -1.48 -29.56
CA GLY A 392 15.17 -1.66 -30.97
C GLY A 392 14.15 -2.53 -31.70
N TYR A 393 13.75 -3.66 -31.11
CA TYR A 393 12.78 -4.59 -31.68
C TYR A 393 11.41 -3.93 -31.90
N ILE A 394 10.91 -3.21 -30.88
CA ILE A 394 9.62 -2.53 -30.94
C ILE A 394 9.66 -1.45 -32.02
N ALA A 395 10.66 -0.57 -31.99
CA ALA A 395 10.78 0.51 -32.98
C ALA A 395 10.88 -0.05 -34.41
N GLY A 396 11.70 -1.07 -34.63
CA GLY A 396 11.87 -1.70 -35.93
C GLY A 396 10.58 -2.35 -36.44
N THR A 397 9.86 -3.05 -35.56
CA THR A 397 8.57 -3.67 -35.90
C THR A 397 7.54 -2.62 -36.27
N SER A 398 7.36 -1.60 -35.41
CA SER A 398 6.39 -0.53 -35.65
C SER A 398 6.66 0.25 -36.94
N ILE A 399 7.93 0.47 -37.30
CA ILE A 399 8.29 1.15 -38.55
C ILE A 399 8.04 0.23 -39.75
N GLY A 400 8.42 -1.05 -39.67
CA GLY A 400 8.17 -2.01 -40.74
C GLY A 400 6.67 -2.20 -41.04
N GLU A 401 5.83 -2.25 -40.01
CA GLU A 401 4.37 -2.34 -40.16
C GLU A 401 3.74 -1.07 -40.77
N ARG A 402 4.39 0.10 -40.61
CA ARG A 402 3.94 1.37 -41.24
C ARG A 402 4.11 1.38 -42.75
N VAL A 403 5.20 0.81 -43.24
CA VAL A 403 5.54 0.76 -44.68
C VAL A 403 4.48 0.00 -45.48
N HIS A 404 3.93 -1.07 -44.92
CA HIS A 404 2.91 -1.90 -45.57
C HIS A 404 1.49 -1.31 -45.47
N GLY A 405 1.33 -0.05 -45.05
CA GLY A 405 0.02 0.58 -44.85
C GLY A 405 -0.80 -0.05 -43.73
N SER A 406 -0.17 -0.88 -42.88
CA SER A 406 -0.82 -1.67 -41.83
C SER A 406 -0.88 -0.96 -40.48
N TYR A 407 -0.46 0.31 -40.42
CA TYR A 407 -0.44 1.06 -39.16
C TYR A 407 -1.82 1.56 -38.76
N ARG A 408 -2.52 0.72 -38.00
CA ARG A 408 -3.55 1.15 -37.05
C ARG A 408 -2.83 1.64 -35.79
N GLU A 409 -3.10 2.85 -35.34
CA GLU A 409 -2.57 3.35 -34.07
C GLU A 409 -2.95 2.41 -32.93
N GLY A 410 -1.95 1.83 -32.26
CA GLY A 410 -2.10 0.93 -31.12
C GLY A 410 -1.51 -0.46 -31.41
N VAL A 411 -0.26 -0.68 -30.97
CA VAL A 411 0.45 -1.95 -31.15
C VAL A 411 -0.18 -3.06 -30.30
N PHE A 412 -0.86 -4.01 -30.95
CA PHE A 412 -0.91 -5.43 -30.56
C PHE A 412 -1.04 -6.28 -31.83
N SER A 413 0.10 -6.60 -32.45
CA SER A 413 0.20 -7.53 -33.59
C SER A 413 1.20 -8.63 -33.20
N THR A 414 0.69 -9.83 -32.92
CA THR A 414 1.48 -11.06 -32.88
C THR A 414 1.23 -11.82 -34.18
N ASN A 415 2.26 -11.90 -35.03
CA ASN A 415 2.44 -12.75 -36.21
C ASN A 415 1.26 -12.93 -37.20
N GLU A 416 1.52 -12.52 -38.43
CA GLU A 416 0.76 -12.85 -39.64
C GLU A 416 0.75 -14.37 -39.88
N THR A 417 -0.31 -15.04 -39.42
CA THR A 417 -0.94 -16.23 -40.04
C THR A 417 -2.24 -16.60 -39.33
N ASP A 418 -2.80 -15.68 -38.55
CA ASP A 418 -3.81 -16.02 -37.56
C ASP A 418 -5.03 -15.10 -37.64
N PRO A 419 -6.25 -15.61 -37.88
CA PRO A 419 -7.46 -14.79 -38.04
C PRO A 419 -7.98 -14.18 -36.70
N ARG A 420 -7.08 -13.85 -35.77
CA ARG A 420 -7.37 -13.55 -34.35
C ARG A 420 -7.01 -12.09 -34.04
N GLN A 421 -7.95 -11.14 -33.97
CA GLN A 421 -7.56 -9.75 -33.64
C GLN A 421 -8.58 -8.94 -32.82
N ILE A 422 -8.08 -8.24 -31.79
CA ILE A 422 -8.74 -7.08 -31.18
C ILE A 422 -8.44 -5.84 -32.03
N ILE A 423 -9.45 -5.15 -32.54
CA ILE A 423 -9.24 -3.94 -33.38
C ILE A 423 -9.50 -2.68 -32.55
N TYR A 424 -8.57 -1.71 -32.63
CA TYR A 424 -8.72 -0.37 -32.07
C TYR A 424 -9.09 0.63 -33.16
N PHE A 425 -10.08 1.48 -32.90
CA PHE A 425 -10.43 2.59 -33.78
C PHE A 425 -9.74 3.82 -33.20
N GLY A 426 -8.75 4.36 -33.92
CA GLY A 426 -8.03 5.55 -33.49
C GLY A 426 -8.90 6.81 -33.52
N ASP A 427 -8.48 7.85 -32.82
CA ASP A 427 -9.20 9.13 -32.70
C ASP A 427 -9.55 9.71 -34.07
N LYS A 428 -8.62 9.63 -35.02
CA LYS A 428 -8.83 10.06 -36.41
C LYS A 428 -10.00 9.32 -37.07
N VAL A 429 -10.08 8.00 -36.92
CA VAL A 429 -11.16 7.18 -37.51
C VAL A 429 -12.50 7.60 -36.89
N ILE A 430 -12.53 7.73 -35.57
CA ILE A 430 -13.76 8.03 -34.84
C ILE A 430 -14.26 9.44 -35.14
N ILE A 431 -13.37 10.43 -35.21
CA ILE A 431 -13.77 11.84 -35.38
C ILE A 431 -13.92 12.18 -36.86
N GLU A 432 -12.93 11.86 -37.68
CA GLU A 432 -12.80 12.38 -39.04
C GLU A 432 -13.39 11.43 -40.08
N ASP A 433 -13.10 10.13 -40.00
CA ASP A 433 -13.44 9.19 -41.07
C ASP A 433 -14.96 8.87 -41.12
N PRO A 434 -15.55 8.66 -42.31
CA PRO A 434 -16.95 8.28 -42.46
C PRO A 434 -17.20 6.85 -41.92
N ILE A 435 -18.36 6.62 -41.30
CA ILE A 435 -18.69 5.37 -40.59
C ILE A 435 -18.67 4.12 -41.48
N GLU A 436 -18.85 4.28 -42.79
CA GLU A 436 -18.80 3.20 -43.78
C GLU A 436 -17.38 2.62 -43.89
N SER A 437 -16.37 3.47 -43.71
CA SER A 437 -14.94 3.13 -43.77
C SER A 437 -14.40 2.55 -42.47
N TRP A 438 -15.18 2.59 -41.39
CA TRP A 438 -14.77 2.05 -40.10
C TRP A 438 -14.61 0.52 -40.17
N PRO A 439 -13.62 -0.06 -39.47
CA PRO A 439 -13.42 -1.51 -39.45
C PRO A 439 -14.68 -2.28 -39.03
N ILE A 440 -14.85 -3.51 -39.50
CA ILE A 440 -15.99 -4.37 -39.14
C ILE A 440 -15.68 -5.14 -37.85
N CYS A 441 -16.69 -5.36 -37.00
CA CYS A 441 -16.56 -6.07 -35.73
C CYS A 441 -17.73 -7.01 -35.42
N ASP A 442 -17.47 -8.11 -34.70
CA ASP A 442 -18.53 -9.00 -34.20
C ASP A 442 -19.01 -8.60 -32.81
N CYS A 443 -18.14 -8.05 -31.98
CA CYS A 443 -18.49 -7.47 -30.67
C CYS A 443 -17.97 -6.03 -30.59
N LEU A 444 -18.79 -5.12 -30.06
CA LEU A 444 -18.50 -3.69 -29.91
C LEU A 444 -18.44 -3.31 -28.43
N ILE A 445 -17.35 -2.66 -28.04
CA ILE A 445 -17.23 -1.99 -26.74
C ILE A 445 -17.07 -0.49 -26.97
N ALA A 446 -18.13 0.29 -26.76
CA ALA A 446 -18.09 1.74 -26.89
C ALA A 446 -18.74 2.40 -25.68
N PHE A 447 -18.15 3.51 -25.25
CA PHE A 447 -18.59 4.27 -24.08
C PHE A 447 -18.33 5.76 -24.28
N TYR A 448 -19.27 6.59 -23.85
CA TYR A 448 -19.15 8.03 -23.95
C TYR A 448 -18.05 8.60 -23.03
N SER A 449 -17.37 9.63 -23.52
CA SER A 449 -16.59 10.58 -22.74
C SER A 449 -16.73 11.98 -23.35
N THR A 450 -16.33 13.03 -22.63
CA THR A 450 -16.43 14.41 -23.14
C THR A 450 -15.70 14.55 -24.48
N GLY A 451 -16.44 14.94 -25.53
CA GLY A 451 -15.93 15.06 -26.90
C GLY A 451 -16.10 13.80 -27.76
N TYR A 452 -16.64 12.71 -27.21
CA TYR A 452 -16.88 11.46 -27.95
C TYR A 452 -18.17 11.53 -28.80
N PRO A 453 -18.11 11.26 -30.11
CA PRO A 453 -19.27 11.38 -30.99
C PRO A 453 -20.18 10.14 -30.90
N LEU A 454 -20.92 9.99 -29.80
CA LEU A 454 -21.79 8.83 -29.56
C LEU A 454 -22.81 8.59 -30.68
N ASP A 455 -23.45 9.65 -31.19
CA ASP A 455 -24.40 9.58 -32.32
C ASP A 455 -23.78 8.93 -33.57
N LYS A 456 -22.49 9.17 -33.82
CA LYS A 456 -21.75 8.60 -34.96
C LYS A 456 -21.51 7.09 -34.75
N VAL A 457 -21.29 6.67 -33.52
CA VAL A 457 -21.11 5.26 -33.15
C VAL A 457 -22.44 4.51 -33.19
N GLU A 458 -23.54 5.16 -32.79
CA GLU A 458 -24.89 4.62 -32.97
C GLU A 458 -25.23 4.45 -34.45
N ALA A 459 -24.91 5.44 -35.29
CA ALA A 459 -25.06 5.35 -36.72
C ALA A 459 -24.23 4.21 -37.33
N TYR A 460 -23.00 3.99 -36.87
CA TYR A 460 -22.18 2.83 -37.24
C TYR A 460 -22.84 1.50 -36.85
N ALA A 461 -23.29 1.36 -35.60
CA ALA A 461 -23.96 0.14 -35.13
C ALA A 461 -25.26 -0.14 -35.91
N ALA A 462 -26.01 0.91 -36.28
CA ALA A 462 -27.21 0.82 -37.09
C ALA A 462 -26.93 0.52 -38.57
N LEU A 463 -25.86 1.07 -39.15
CA LEU A 463 -25.41 0.79 -40.53
C LEU A 463 -25.11 -0.70 -40.70
N ARG A 464 -24.35 -1.27 -39.76
CA ARG A 464 -24.01 -2.70 -39.78
C ARG A 464 -25.24 -3.60 -39.61
N LYS A 465 -26.30 -3.11 -38.96
CA LYS A 465 -27.61 -3.79 -38.87
C LYS A 465 -28.39 -3.84 -40.19
N LYS A 466 -28.23 -2.86 -41.10
CA LYS A 466 -29.04 -2.73 -42.34
C LYS A 466 -28.49 -3.49 -43.55
N SER A 467 -27.25 -3.97 -43.50
CA SER A 467 -26.52 -4.49 -44.68
C SER A 467 -26.86 -5.94 -45.11
N GLY A 468 -27.99 -6.50 -44.66
CA GLY A 468 -28.59 -7.73 -45.23
C GLY A 468 -27.90 -9.07 -44.99
N LEU A 469 -26.65 -9.11 -44.50
CA LEU A 469 -25.99 -10.32 -43.99
C LEU A 469 -25.89 -10.25 -42.45
N PHE A 470 -25.85 -11.41 -41.79
CA PHE A 470 -25.87 -11.72 -40.34
C PHE A 470 -24.88 -10.98 -39.39
N PHE A 471 -24.56 -9.70 -39.60
CA PHE A 471 -23.53 -8.97 -38.84
C PHE A 471 -24.09 -7.81 -38.02
N ARG A 472 -24.87 -8.13 -36.97
CA ARG A 472 -25.08 -7.17 -35.87
C ARG A 472 -23.97 -7.37 -34.83
N PRO A 473 -23.16 -6.35 -34.50
CA PRO A 473 -22.20 -6.48 -33.43
C PRO A 473 -22.91 -6.65 -32.09
N TYR A 474 -22.42 -7.54 -31.23
CA TYR A 474 -22.86 -7.65 -29.85
C TYR A 474 -22.31 -6.46 -29.06
N LEU A 475 -23.20 -5.67 -28.46
CA LEU A 475 -22.83 -4.49 -27.69
C LEU A 475 -22.59 -4.89 -26.23
N VAL A 476 -21.39 -4.65 -25.68
CA VAL A 476 -21.12 -4.90 -24.25
C VAL A 476 -21.94 -3.94 -23.38
N ASN A 477 -21.90 -2.66 -23.76
CA ASN A 477 -22.74 -1.62 -23.19
C ASN A 477 -23.64 -1.12 -24.32
N GLU A 478 -24.94 -1.06 -24.10
CA GLU A 478 -25.86 -0.43 -25.04
C GLU A 478 -25.52 1.06 -25.18
N LEU A 479 -25.66 1.61 -26.39
CA LEU A 479 -25.23 2.97 -26.72
C LEU A 479 -26.28 4.01 -26.27
N GLU A 480 -27.55 3.82 -26.63
CA GLU A 480 -28.62 4.77 -26.33
C GLU A 480 -28.78 5.08 -24.83
N PRO A 481 -28.72 4.10 -23.92
CA PRO A 481 -28.81 4.37 -22.49
C PRO A 481 -27.67 5.21 -21.92
N GLN A 482 -26.56 5.38 -22.65
CA GLN A 482 -25.45 6.24 -22.21
C GLN A 482 -25.87 7.71 -22.19
N HIS A 483 -26.82 8.12 -23.05
CA HIS A 483 -27.38 9.48 -23.01
C HIS A 483 -28.10 9.78 -21.68
N LEU A 484 -28.62 8.76 -20.99
CA LEU A 484 -29.28 8.92 -19.68
C LEU A 484 -28.28 9.33 -18.60
N LEU A 485 -27.02 8.92 -18.72
CA LEU A 485 -25.98 9.14 -17.70
C LEU A 485 -25.56 10.62 -17.60
N HIS A 486 -25.87 11.44 -18.60
CA HIS A 486 -25.62 12.89 -18.57
C HIS A 486 -26.60 13.67 -17.71
N ASP A 487 -27.75 13.09 -17.38
CA ASP A 487 -28.80 13.77 -16.65
C ASP A 487 -29.11 13.01 -15.36
N ARG A 488 -28.63 13.53 -14.22
CA ARG A 488 -28.81 12.89 -12.92
C ARG A 488 -30.29 12.67 -12.57
N ARG A 489 -31.19 13.48 -13.13
CA ARG A 489 -32.65 13.33 -12.95
C ARG A 489 -33.13 12.03 -13.58
N LYS A 490 -32.70 11.76 -14.82
CA LYS A 490 -33.01 10.53 -15.54
C LYS A 490 -32.35 9.31 -14.89
N VAL A 491 -31.14 9.47 -14.36
CA VAL A 491 -30.47 8.41 -13.58
C VAL A 491 -31.30 8.03 -12.36
N TYR A 492 -31.76 9.00 -11.57
CA TYR A 492 -32.56 8.75 -10.37
C TYR A 492 -33.93 8.15 -10.70
N GLU A 493 -34.64 8.72 -11.68
CA GLU A 493 -35.90 8.17 -12.19
C GLU A 493 -35.73 6.71 -12.63
N ARG A 494 -34.65 6.40 -13.35
CA ARG A 494 -34.36 5.04 -13.82
C ARG A 494 -34.05 4.08 -12.68
N LEU A 495 -33.33 4.53 -11.64
CA LEU A 495 -33.06 3.72 -10.45
C LEU A 495 -34.36 3.39 -9.71
N GLU A 496 -35.23 4.38 -9.50
CA GLU A 496 -36.52 4.20 -8.83
C GLU A 496 -37.46 3.27 -9.62
N MET A 497 -37.52 3.40 -10.95
CA MET A 497 -38.30 2.51 -11.82
C MET A 497 -37.90 1.02 -11.67
N PHE A 498 -36.64 0.75 -11.34
CA PHE A 498 -36.11 -0.61 -11.14
C PHE A 498 -36.10 -1.03 -9.66
N GLY A 499 -36.71 -0.23 -8.77
CA GLY A 499 -36.78 -0.53 -7.33
C GLY A 499 -35.43 -0.44 -6.62
N ILE A 500 -34.45 0.28 -7.19
CA ILE A 500 -33.13 0.46 -6.60
C ILE A 500 -33.20 1.66 -5.63
N PRO A 501 -32.86 1.48 -4.34
CA PRO A 501 -32.96 2.56 -3.36
C PRO A 501 -32.00 3.71 -3.68
N VAL A 502 -32.52 4.94 -3.71
CA VAL A 502 -31.77 6.20 -3.80
C VAL A 502 -32.02 7.06 -2.56
N PRO A 503 -31.13 8.00 -2.20
CA PRO A 503 -31.41 8.98 -1.16
C PRO A 503 -32.69 9.75 -1.48
N ARG A 504 -33.47 10.12 -0.47
CA ARG A 504 -34.63 10.99 -0.67
C ARG A 504 -34.18 12.29 -1.33
N TYR A 505 -34.83 12.67 -2.42
CA TYR A 505 -34.41 13.82 -3.23
C TYR A 505 -35.60 14.64 -3.73
N ALA A 506 -35.31 15.85 -4.19
CA ALA A 506 -36.24 16.73 -4.90
C ALA A 506 -35.52 17.47 -6.02
N LEU A 507 -36.26 17.75 -7.09
CA LEU A 507 -35.74 18.38 -8.30
C LEU A 507 -36.14 19.86 -8.34
N ILE A 508 -35.16 20.71 -8.60
CA ILE A 508 -35.38 22.13 -8.91
C ILE A 508 -34.96 22.39 -10.34
N ASN A 509 -35.95 22.70 -11.19
CA ASN A 509 -35.74 23.04 -12.59
C ASN A 509 -35.93 24.54 -12.77
N ARG A 510 -34.87 25.23 -13.19
CA ARG A 510 -34.88 26.64 -13.56
C ARG A 510 -34.61 26.77 -15.05
N GLU A 511 -35.49 27.46 -15.75
CA GLU A 511 -35.31 27.80 -17.17
C GLU A 511 -34.32 28.95 -17.34
N VAL A 512 -34.30 29.88 -16.37
CA VAL A 512 -33.38 31.02 -16.33
C VAL A 512 -32.69 31.14 -14.97
N PRO A 513 -31.43 31.64 -14.92
CA PRO A 513 -30.74 31.91 -13.66
C PRO A 513 -31.58 32.81 -12.74
N TYR A 514 -31.63 32.47 -11.45
CA TYR A 514 -32.37 33.20 -10.40
C TYR A 514 -33.89 33.25 -10.59
N GLN A 515 -34.47 32.33 -11.36
CA GLN A 515 -35.92 32.16 -11.42
C GLN A 515 -36.48 31.87 -10.02
N GLU A 516 -37.42 32.71 -9.57
CA GLU A 516 -38.24 32.46 -8.40
C GLU A 516 -39.28 31.38 -8.72
N LEU A 517 -39.40 30.40 -7.84
CA LEU A 517 -40.26 29.24 -8.00
C LEU A 517 -41.22 29.20 -6.82
N ASP A 518 -42.53 29.21 -7.08
CA ASP A 518 -43.60 29.21 -6.08
C ASP A 518 -43.59 27.95 -5.18
N TYR A 519 -43.01 26.86 -5.67
CA TYR A 519 -42.85 25.60 -4.96
C TYR A 519 -41.50 25.44 -4.24
N PHE A 520 -40.62 26.45 -4.27
CA PHE A 520 -39.31 26.42 -3.62
C PHE A 520 -39.20 27.46 -2.50
N VAL A 521 -38.94 27.00 -1.28
CA VAL A 521 -38.69 27.87 -0.13
C VAL A 521 -37.32 27.56 0.46
N GLU A 522 -36.54 28.59 0.75
CA GLU A 522 -35.23 28.48 1.39
C GLU A 522 -35.28 29.22 2.73
N GLU A 523 -34.99 28.49 3.81
CA GLU A 523 -34.89 29.00 5.18
C GLU A 523 -33.48 28.79 5.73
N GLU A 524 -33.21 29.26 6.96
CA GLU A 524 -31.86 29.21 7.54
C GLU A 524 -31.30 27.79 7.62
N ASP A 525 -32.09 26.83 8.09
CA ASP A 525 -31.67 25.45 8.37
C ASP A 525 -32.35 24.38 7.49
N PHE A 526 -33.15 24.78 6.51
CA PHE A 526 -33.78 23.85 5.57
C PHE A 526 -34.11 24.49 4.22
N VAL A 527 -34.31 23.62 3.22
CA VAL A 527 -35.01 23.97 1.98
C VAL A 527 -36.28 23.14 1.87
N GLU A 528 -37.31 23.70 1.25
CA GLU A 528 -38.59 23.03 1.00
C GLU A 528 -38.88 23.05 -0.49
N VAL A 529 -39.15 21.88 -1.06
CA VAL A 529 -39.45 21.71 -2.49
C VAL A 529 -40.75 20.94 -2.62
N HIS A 530 -41.77 21.54 -3.24
CA HIS A 530 -43.12 20.92 -3.37
C HIS A 530 -43.68 20.41 -2.02
N GLY A 531 -43.49 21.17 -0.93
CA GLY A 531 -43.93 20.77 0.42
C GLY A 531 -43.01 19.76 1.13
N SER A 532 -41.98 19.24 0.46
CA SER A 532 -41.01 18.32 1.05
C SER A 532 -39.81 19.07 1.62
N ARG A 533 -39.61 18.98 2.94
CA ARG A 533 -38.50 19.63 3.65
C ARG A 533 -37.22 18.81 3.66
N PHE A 534 -36.08 19.48 3.45
CA PHE A 534 -34.73 18.95 3.54
C PHE A 534 -33.95 19.78 4.55
N TRP A 535 -33.76 19.23 5.74
CA TRP A 535 -33.00 19.86 6.81
C TRP A 535 -31.51 19.79 6.53
N LYS A 536 -30.76 20.82 6.92
CA LYS A 536 -29.30 20.76 6.89
C LYS A 536 -28.81 19.74 7.96
N PRO A 537 -27.85 18.84 7.64
CA PRO A 537 -27.15 18.80 6.37
C PRO A 537 -27.95 18.15 5.24
N PHE A 538 -27.86 18.74 4.04
CA PHE A 538 -28.36 18.18 2.78
C PHE A 538 -27.34 18.41 1.67
N VAL A 539 -27.46 17.64 0.59
CA VAL A 539 -26.56 17.70 -0.58
C VAL A 539 -27.30 18.34 -1.77
N GLU A 540 -26.60 19.18 -2.51
CA GLU A 540 -27.08 19.80 -3.75
C GLU A 540 -26.17 19.39 -4.92
N LYS A 541 -26.73 18.70 -5.91
CA LYS A 541 -26.03 18.21 -7.11
C LYS A 541 -26.51 18.96 -8.35
N PRO A 542 -25.62 19.41 -9.26
CA PRO A 542 -26.02 19.87 -10.59
C PRO A 542 -26.77 18.76 -11.35
N VAL A 543 -27.79 19.12 -12.13
CA VAL A 543 -28.52 18.13 -12.95
C VAL A 543 -27.64 17.48 -14.02
N LEU A 544 -26.61 18.19 -14.49
CA LEU A 544 -25.65 17.68 -15.47
C LEU A 544 -24.67 16.71 -14.79
N GLY A 545 -24.63 15.46 -15.24
CA GLY A 545 -23.81 14.38 -14.69
C GLY A 545 -22.30 14.62 -14.75
N ASP A 546 -21.83 15.39 -15.74
CA ASP A 546 -20.42 15.74 -15.90
C ASP A 546 -19.99 16.95 -15.05
N ASP A 547 -20.93 17.71 -14.47
CA ASP A 547 -20.60 18.73 -13.47
C ASP A 547 -20.49 18.07 -12.09
N HIS A 548 -19.28 18.05 -11.56
CA HIS A 548 -18.94 17.44 -10.28
C HIS A 548 -18.88 18.44 -9.13
N ARG A 549 -19.35 19.69 -9.30
CA ARG A 549 -19.46 20.68 -8.23
C ARG A 549 -20.68 20.42 -7.34
N ILE A 550 -20.51 19.49 -6.41
CA ILE A 550 -21.54 19.04 -5.48
C ILE A 550 -21.39 19.81 -4.17
N MET A 551 -22.47 20.39 -3.65
CA MET A 551 -22.44 21.20 -2.43
C MET A 551 -23.10 20.45 -1.27
N ILE A 552 -22.58 20.63 -0.06
CA ILE A 552 -23.18 20.11 1.17
C ILE A 552 -23.35 21.27 2.14
N TYR A 553 -24.59 21.57 2.51
CA TYR A 553 -24.90 22.68 3.40
C TYR A 553 -25.01 22.17 4.84
N TYR A 554 -24.39 22.84 5.82
CA TYR A 554 -24.41 22.42 7.23
C TYR A 554 -25.36 23.28 8.07
N PRO A 555 -25.98 22.71 9.12
CA PRO A 555 -26.93 23.43 9.96
C PRO A 555 -26.22 24.46 10.85
N SER A 556 -26.94 25.51 11.26
CA SER A 556 -26.46 26.53 12.19
C SER A 556 -25.99 25.93 13.53
N SER A 557 -26.60 24.83 13.97
CA SER A 557 -26.18 24.07 15.17
C SER A 557 -24.78 23.44 15.05
N ALA A 558 -24.29 23.20 13.83
CA ALA A 558 -22.95 22.70 13.54
C ALA A 558 -21.97 23.83 13.13
N GLY A 559 -22.36 25.09 13.27
CA GLY A 559 -21.58 26.27 12.86
C GLY A 559 -21.95 26.85 11.50
N GLY A 560 -22.90 26.23 10.78
CA GLY A 560 -23.31 26.64 9.44
C GLY A 560 -22.24 26.40 8.37
N GLY A 561 -22.41 27.05 7.21
CA GLY A 561 -21.46 26.98 6.09
C GLY A 561 -21.79 25.89 5.08
N MET A 562 -20.92 25.76 4.07
CA MET A 562 -21.10 24.85 2.94
C MET A 562 -19.78 24.18 2.58
N LYS A 563 -19.82 22.91 2.17
CA LYS A 563 -18.66 22.19 1.60
C LYS A 563 -18.87 21.91 0.13
N GLU A 564 -17.96 22.40 -0.70
CA GLU A 564 -17.92 22.18 -2.14
C GLU A 564 -17.03 20.97 -2.44
N LEU A 565 -17.56 19.98 -3.15
CA LEU A 565 -16.83 18.85 -3.72
C LEU A 565 -16.51 19.18 -5.18
N PHE A 566 -15.33 18.78 -5.65
CA PHE A 566 -14.91 18.98 -7.03
C PHE A 566 -14.09 17.81 -7.58
N ARG A 567 -14.04 17.68 -8.92
CA ARG A 567 -13.34 16.58 -9.60
C ARG A 567 -11.85 16.61 -9.25
N LYS A 568 -11.32 15.46 -8.85
CA LYS A 568 -9.88 15.23 -8.66
C LYS A 568 -9.20 15.22 -10.03
N TRP A 569 -8.29 16.16 -10.28
CA TRP A 569 -7.52 16.24 -11.53
C TRP A 569 -6.52 15.07 -11.60
N TYR A 570 -6.72 14.14 -12.54
CA TYR A 570 -5.88 12.97 -12.74
C TYR A 570 -5.53 12.79 -14.22
N THR A 571 -4.34 12.25 -14.50
CA THR A 571 -3.92 11.76 -15.82
C THR A 571 -4.73 10.50 -16.20
N VAL A 572 -5.50 10.52 -17.30
CA VAL A 572 -6.40 9.40 -17.68
C VAL A 572 -5.80 8.46 -18.74
N GLN A 573 -4.75 8.86 -19.49
CA GLN A 573 -4.19 8.05 -20.59
C GLN A 573 -3.68 6.65 -20.14
N LEU A 574 -2.96 6.56 -19.01
CA LEU A 574 -2.26 5.34 -18.57
C LEU A 574 -3.16 4.25 -17.95
N CYS A 575 -4.36 4.63 -17.45
CA CYS A 575 -5.26 3.66 -16.81
C CYS A 575 -6.04 2.82 -17.82
N PHE A 576 -6.28 3.38 -19.01
CA PHE A 576 -6.97 2.69 -20.07
C PHE A 576 -6.08 1.59 -20.66
N GLU A 577 -4.83 1.90 -21.02
CA GLU A 577 -3.89 0.93 -21.58
C GLU A 577 -3.48 -0.21 -20.63
N ALA A 578 -3.37 0.07 -19.32
CA ALA A 578 -2.93 -0.94 -18.34
C ALA A 578 -4.01 -1.99 -17.99
N GLY A 579 -5.28 -1.57 -17.84
CA GLY A 579 -6.38 -2.50 -17.56
C GLY A 579 -6.81 -3.29 -18.79
N LEU A 580 -6.73 -2.66 -19.96
CA LEU A 580 -7.04 -3.28 -21.23
C LEU A 580 -5.91 -4.20 -21.72
N GLY A 581 -4.65 -3.85 -21.49
CA GLY A 581 -3.48 -4.68 -21.80
C GLY A 581 -3.51 -6.06 -21.15
N VAL A 582 -3.99 -6.14 -19.90
CA VAL A 582 -4.19 -7.42 -19.18
C VAL A 582 -5.41 -8.17 -19.71
N LEU A 583 -6.48 -7.45 -20.07
CA LEU A 583 -7.65 -8.01 -20.75
C LEU A 583 -7.24 -8.65 -22.09
N ILE A 584 -6.41 -7.99 -22.90
CA ILE A 584 -5.94 -8.46 -24.22
C ILE A 584 -5.07 -9.72 -24.10
N GLY A 585 -4.21 -9.82 -23.08
CA GLY A 585 -3.44 -11.03 -22.80
C GLY A 585 -4.31 -12.25 -22.45
N SER A 586 -5.54 -12.02 -21.97
CA SER A 586 -6.51 -12.98 -21.41
C SER A 586 -7.39 -13.72 -22.43
N PHE A 587 -7.50 -13.23 -23.66
CA PHE A 587 -8.44 -13.71 -24.66
C PHE A 587 -7.83 -14.77 -25.60
N VAL A 588 -7.96 -16.06 -25.27
CA VAL A 588 -7.88 -17.13 -26.28
C VAL A 588 -9.31 -17.61 -26.55
N MET A 589 -9.90 -17.14 -27.65
CA MET A 589 -11.17 -17.63 -28.19
C MET A 589 -10.89 -18.81 -29.12
N THR A 590 -11.69 -19.87 -29.05
CA THR A 590 -11.69 -20.92 -30.06
C THR A 590 -12.39 -20.43 -31.33
N SER A 591 -11.64 -20.50 -32.42
CA SER A 591 -11.95 -20.58 -33.85
C SER A 591 -12.81 -19.58 -34.65
N ASP A 592 -13.73 -18.74 -34.15
CA ASP A 592 -14.70 -18.13 -35.12
C ASP A 592 -15.13 -16.63 -35.02
N TYR A 593 -14.54 -15.74 -34.19
CA TYR A 593 -15.11 -14.36 -34.01
C TYR A 593 -14.10 -13.20 -33.75
N ASN A 594 -14.41 -11.98 -34.23
CA ASN A 594 -13.62 -10.75 -34.07
C ASN A 594 -14.16 -9.79 -32.97
N LEU A 595 -13.31 -9.39 -32.02
CA LEU A 595 -13.65 -8.46 -30.92
C LEU A 595 -13.06 -7.07 -31.17
N VAL A 596 -13.76 -5.97 -30.87
CA VAL A 596 -13.27 -4.59 -31.14
C VAL A 596 -13.52 -3.64 -29.96
N LEU A 597 -12.52 -2.81 -29.64
CA LEU A 597 -12.47 -1.99 -28.43
C LEU A 597 -12.13 -0.52 -28.72
N PHE A 598 -12.89 0.41 -28.13
CA PHE A 598 -12.76 1.86 -28.33
C PHE A 598 -12.09 2.53 -27.12
N ALA A 599 -11.26 3.54 -27.35
CA ALA A 599 -10.98 4.61 -26.38
C ALA A 599 -10.75 5.94 -27.06
N TYR A 600 -11.26 6.98 -26.44
CA TYR A 600 -10.93 8.37 -26.68
C TYR A 600 -10.29 8.95 -25.41
N GLY A 601 -9.21 9.72 -25.52
CA GLY A 601 -8.53 10.29 -24.35
C GLY A 601 -7.84 11.63 -24.60
N TYR A 602 -8.47 12.74 -24.16
CA TYR A 602 -7.81 14.04 -24.01
C TYR A 602 -7.10 14.20 -22.65
N TYR A 603 -5.99 14.95 -22.68
CA TYR A 603 -5.18 15.40 -21.56
C TYR A 603 -5.81 16.59 -20.81
N LEU A 604 -5.59 16.66 -19.48
CA LEU A 604 -5.27 17.91 -18.78
C LEU A 604 -4.68 17.67 -17.37
N PHE A 605 -3.75 18.55 -16.99
CA PHE A 605 -2.88 18.51 -15.81
C PHE A 605 -3.40 19.39 -14.66
N GLN A 606 -3.25 18.94 -13.41
CA GLN A 606 -2.49 19.54 -12.29
C GLN A 606 -2.82 18.78 -11.00
N VAL A 607 -1.83 18.24 -10.28
CA VAL A 607 -2.04 17.42 -9.07
C VAL A 607 -2.34 18.33 -7.87
N GLY A 608 -3.62 18.54 -7.57
CA GLY A 608 -4.08 19.03 -6.27
C GLY A 608 -4.27 17.89 -5.26
N ASN A 609 -3.96 18.13 -3.98
CA ASN A 609 -4.16 17.16 -2.88
C ASN A 609 -5.54 17.28 -2.20
N ARG A 610 -6.47 18.04 -2.79
CA ARG A 610 -7.82 18.27 -2.25
C ARG A 610 -8.90 17.74 -3.19
N SER A 611 -10.00 17.30 -2.61
CA SER A 611 -11.22 16.87 -3.30
C SER A 611 -12.50 17.54 -2.81
N SER A 612 -12.36 18.40 -1.80
CA SER A 612 -13.41 19.32 -1.37
C SER A 612 -12.79 20.51 -0.64
N GLU A 613 -13.57 21.57 -0.47
CA GLU A 613 -13.23 22.77 0.29
C GLU A 613 -14.42 23.21 1.14
N PHE A 614 -14.16 23.76 2.33
CA PHE A 614 -15.21 24.22 3.26
C PHE A 614 -15.24 25.75 3.28
N HIS A 615 -16.44 26.31 3.09
CA HIS A 615 -16.74 27.72 3.00
C HIS A 615 -17.68 28.12 4.16
N PRO A 616 -17.14 28.62 5.30
CA PRO A 616 -17.94 28.94 6.48
C PRO A 616 -18.93 30.09 6.27
N GLU A 617 -18.62 31.00 5.33
CA GLU A 617 -19.44 32.17 4.99
C GLU A 617 -20.62 31.84 4.07
N VAL A 618 -20.58 30.75 3.32
CA VAL A 618 -21.61 30.40 2.34
C VAL A 618 -22.70 29.56 3.01
N ARG A 619 -23.89 30.14 3.15
CA ARG A 619 -25.03 29.50 3.82
C ARG A 619 -26.26 29.30 2.93
N ARG A 620 -26.30 29.98 1.78
CA ARG A 620 -27.41 29.95 0.83
C ARG A 620 -27.12 29.03 -0.35
N VAL A 621 -28.19 28.44 -0.87
CA VAL A 621 -28.16 27.51 -2.00
C VAL A 621 -27.92 28.21 -3.34
N ARG A 622 -27.45 27.47 -4.34
CA ARG A 622 -27.21 28.02 -5.68
C ARG A 622 -28.54 28.30 -6.39
N ARG A 623 -28.58 29.37 -7.21
CA ARG A 623 -29.79 29.84 -7.92
C ARG A 623 -29.59 30.02 -9.42
N GLU A 624 -28.36 29.89 -9.90
CA GLU A 624 -27.95 30.10 -11.28
C GLU A 624 -28.32 28.95 -12.23
N GLY A 625 -28.79 27.82 -11.71
CA GLY A 625 -29.10 26.63 -12.49
C GLY A 625 -30.13 25.69 -11.84
N SER A 626 -30.24 24.52 -12.45
CA SER A 626 -31.10 23.43 -11.98
C SER A 626 -30.30 22.43 -11.15
N TYR A 627 -30.88 21.96 -10.05
CA TYR A 627 -30.21 21.14 -9.05
C TYR A 627 -31.10 20.02 -8.52
N ILE A 628 -30.46 18.96 -8.04
CA ILE A 628 -31.06 17.91 -7.20
C ILE A 628 -30.68 18.21 -5.76
N TYR A 629 -31.68 18.38 -4.89
CA TYR A 629 -31.49 18.42 -3.45
C TYR A 629 -31.75 17.04 -2.88
N GLU A 630 -30.79 16.45 -2.19
CA GLU A 630 -30.93 15.13 -1.59
C GLU A 630 -30.58 15.15 -0.10
N GLU A 631 -31.15 14.22 0.63
CA GLU A 631 -30.86 14.02 2.04
C GLU A 631 -29.40 13.58 2.25
N PHE A 632 -28.74 14.18 3.25
CA PHE A 632 -27.37 13.81 3.58
C PHE A 632 -27.32 12.47 4.32
N MET A 633 -26.64 11.48 3.74
CA MET A 633 -26.51 10.14 4.32
C MET A 633 -25.20 10.01 5.12
N PRO A 634 -25.23 9.79 6.45
CA PRO A 634 -24.01 9.64 7.26
C PRO A 634 -23.34 8.27 7.08
N THR A 635 -22.33 8.18 6.22
CA THR A 635 -21.65 6.90 5.85
C THR A 635 -20.45 6.51 6.74
N GLY A 636 -20.24 7.19 7.87
CA GLY A 636 -19.07 6.93 8.73
C GLY A 636 -17.73 7.34 8.11
N GLY A 637 -17.73 8.15 7.06
CA GLY A 637 -16.53 8.75 6.46
C GLY A 637 -15.93 7.97 5.29
N THR A 638 -16.64 7.00 4.72
CA THR A 638 -16.21 6.25 3.52
C THR A 638 -17.30 6.17 2.46
N ASP A 639 -16.92 6.29 1.19
CA ASP A 639 -17.82 6.09 0.05
C ASP A 639 -17.47 4.77 -0.62
N VAL A 640 -18.45 3.92 -0.91
CA VAL A 640 -18.25 2.64 -1.60
C VAL A 640 -18.44 2.85 -3.10
N LYS A 641 -17.47 2.46 -3.91
CA LYS A 641 -17.58 2.43 -5.37
C LYS A 641 -17.67 1.00 -5.85
N VAL A 642 -18.67 0.73 -6.68
CA VAL A 642 -18.97 -0.59 -7.21
C VAL A 642 -18.72 -0.61 -8.71
N TYR A 643 -18.18 -1.72 -9.21
CA TYR A 643 -17.76 -1.94 -10.58
C TYR A 643 -18.31 -3.27 -11.06
N THR A 644 -19.32 -3.25 -11.94
CA THR A 644 -19.89 -4.46 -12.54
C THR A 644 -19.11 -4.87 -13.78
N VAL A 645 -19.07 -6.17 -14.06
CA VAL A 645 -18.67 -6.73 -15.35
C VAL A 645 -19.68 -7.83 -15.67
N GLY A 646 -20.72 -7.48 -16.41
CA GLY A 646 -21.93 -8.29 -16.50
C GLY A 646 -22.76 -8.27 -15.19
N PRO A 647 -23.94 -8.91 -15.19
CA PRO A 647 -24.86 -8.88 -14.05
C PRO A 647 -24.42 -9.75 -12.86
N GLU A 648 -23.53 -10.71 -13.08
CA GLU A 648 -23.14 -11.72 -12.07
C GLU A 648 -21.81 -11.43 -11.38
N TYR A 649 -21.10 -10.37 -11.78
CA TYR A 649 -19.83 -9.97 -11.18
C TYR A 649 -19.85 -8.48 -10.81
N ALA A 650 -19.53 -8.21 -9.55
CA ALA A 650 -19.37 -6.85 -9.03
C ALA A 650 -18.17 -6.80 -8.08
N HIS A 651 -17.26 -5.86 -8.34
CA HIS A 651 -16.15 -5.52 -7.45
C HIS A 651 -16.47 -4.24 -6.70
N ALA A 652 -16.15 -4.15 -5.42
CA ALA A 652 -16.35 -2.92 -4.65
C ALA A 652 -15.11 -2.49 -3.87
N GLU A 653 -14.90 -1.17 -3.83
CA GLU A 653 -13.82 -0.53 -3.08
C GLU A 653 -14.36 0.73 -2.37
N ALA A 654 -14.05 0.86 -1.08
CA ALA A 654 -14.27 2.06 -0.30
C ALA A 654 -13.10 3.04 -0.44
N ARG A 655 -13.42 4.32 -0.39
CA ARG A 655 -12.45 5.42 -0.32
C ARG A 655 -12.84 6.35 0.82
N LYS A 656 -11.89 7.16 1.30
CA LYS A 656 -12.22 8.23 2.24
C LYS A 656 -13.22 9.17 1.59
N SER A 657 -14.32 9.42 2.26
CA SER A 657 -15.37 10.32 1.76
C SER A 657 -14.81 11.74 1.63
N PRO A 658 -15.05 12.45 0.51
CA PRO A 658 -14.71 13.86 0.36
C PRO A 658 -15.34 14.73 1.46
N VAL A 659 -16.43 14.27 2.07
CA VAL A 659 -17.18 15.01 3.09
C VAL A 659 -16.42 15.18 4.42
N VAL A 660 -15.32 14.44 4.64
CA VAL A 660 -14.53 14.51 5.89
C VAL A 660 -13.69 15.80 5.95
N ASP A 661 -12.41 15.77 5.56
CA ASP A 661 -11.51 16.93 5.59
C ASP A 661 -11.12 17.42 4.19
N GLY A 662 -11.63 16.77 3.15
CA GLY A 662 -11.30 17.06 1.75
C GLY A 662 -9.88 16.67 1.32
N VAL A 663 -9.05 16.10 2.20
CA VAL A 663 -7.68 15.69 1.90
C VAL A 663 -7.67 14.26 1.35
N VAL A 664 -7.09 14.10 0.16
CA VAL A 664 -6.95 12.78 -0.47
C VAL A 664 -5.85 12.00 0.24
N MET A 665 -6.19 10.89 0.88
CA MET A 665 -5.19 10.00 1.46
C MET A 665 -4.43 9.29 0.35
N ARG A 666 -3.11 9.41 0.34
CA ARG A 666 -2.23 8.76 -0.61
C ARG A 666 -1.29 7.78 0.09
N ASN A 667 -0.99 6.67 -0.59
CA ASN A 667 0.03 5.72 -0.16
C ASN A 667 1.45 6.29 -0.46
N PRO A 668 2.54 5.62 -0.01
CA PRO A 668 3.91 6.07 -0.28
C PRO A 668 4.24 6.27 -1.78
N ASP A 669 3.52 5.58 -2.68
CA ASP A 669 3.68 5.71 -4.14
C ASP A 669 2.90 6.90 -4.74
N GLY A 670 2.23 7.70 -3.91
CA GLY A 670 1.40 8.84 -4.33
C GLY A 670 0.02 8.46 -4.89
N LYS A 671 -0.39 7.19 -4.79
CA LYS A 671 -1.71 6.71 -5.23
C LYS A 671 -2.76 6.91 -4.14
N GLU A 672 -3.99 7.25 -4.53
CA GLU A 672 -5.12 7.36 -3.58
C GLU A 672 -5.36 6.00 -2.89
N VAL A 673 -5.46 6.02 -1.56
CA VAL A 673 -5.71 4.81 -0.76
C VAL A 673 -7.14 4.34 -0.95
N ARG A 674 -7.29 3.05 -1.31
CA ARG A 674 -8.56 2.38 -1.55
C ARG A 674 -8.60 1.12 -0.70
N TYR A 675 -9.78 0.79 -0.21
CA TYR A 675 -10.00 -0.38 0.64
C TYR A 675 -11.00 -1.30 -0.06
N PRO A 676 -10.72 -2.58 -0.28
CA PRO A 676 -11.73 -3.46 -0.86
C PRO A 676 -12.91 -3.62 0.09
N VAL A 677 -14.11 -3.68 -0.49
CA VAL A 677 -15.38 -3.80 0.22
C VAL A 677 -16.07 -5.06 -0.25
N LEU A 678 -16.57 -5.86 0.69
CA LEU A 678 -17.47 -6.97 0.37
C LEU A 678 -18.90 -6.44 0.26
N LEU A 679 -19.55 -6.73 -0.86
CA LEU A 679 -20.97 -6.44 -1.05
C LEU A 679 -21.81 -7.50 -0.33
N THR A 680 -22.83 -7.04 0.39
CA THR A 680 -23.88 -7.89 0.95
C THR A 680 -24.71 -8.53 -0.17
N PRO A 681 -25.46 -9.62 0.08
CA PRO A 681 -26.35 -10.21 -0.93
C PRO A 681 -27.34 -9.21 -1.53
N ALA A 682 -27.90 -8.31 -0.70
CA ALA A 682 -28.78 -7.24 -1.17
C ALA A 682 -28.06 -6.27 -2.11
N GLU A 683 -26.82 -5.88 -1.79
CA GLU A 683 -26.03 -4.98 -2.64
C GLU A 683 -25.54 -5.65 -3.94
N LYS A 684 -25.28 -6.97 -3.92
CA LYS A 684 -25.00 -7.72 -5.15
C LYS A 684 -26.23 -7.72 -6.07
N GLN A 685 -27.43 -7.93 -5.50
CA GLN A 685 -28.67 -7.80 -6.27
C GLN A 685 -28.83 -6.38 -6.79
N MET A 686 -28.56 -5.34 -5.98
CA MET A 686 -28.57 -3.97 -6.46
C MET A 686 -27.58 -3.76 -7.62
N ALA A 687 -26.36 -4.29 -7.54
CA ALA A 687 -25.38 -4.19 -8.63
C ALA A 687 -25.87 -4.86 -9.92
N ARG A 688 -26.54 -6.01 -9.80
CA ARG A 688 -27.21 -6.70 -10.90
C ARG A 688 -28.35 -5.85 -11.49
N GLU A 689 -29.20 -5.26 -10.66
CA GLU A 689 -30.29 -4.40 -11.12
C GLU A 689 -29.75 -3.12 -11.80
N VAL A 690 -28.69 -2.49 -11.28
CA VAL A 690 -28.04 -1.34 -11.93
C VAL A 690 -27.54 -1.72 -13.33
N CYS A 691 -26.88 -2.87 -13.45
CA CYS A 691 -26.41 -3.40 -14.74
C CYS A 691 -27.57 -3.56 -15.75
N HIS A 692 -28.71 -4.10 -15.31
CA HIS A 692 -29.91 -4.26 -16.16
C HIS A 692 -30.63 -2.94 -16.46
N ALA A 693 -30.79 -2.07 -15.46
CA ALA A 693 -31.52 -0.81 -15.56
C ALA A 693 -30.90 0.12 -16.61
N PHE A 694 -29.57 0.22 -16.61
CA PHE A 694 -28.81 1.07 -17.54
C PHE A 694 -28.30 0.31 -18.76
N ARG A 695 -28.47 -1.01 -18.81
CA ARG A 695 -27.95 -1.89 -19.88
C ARG A 695 -26.45 -1.67 -20.15
N GLN A 696 -25.72 -1.44 -19.06
CA GLN A 696 -24.27 -1.25 -19.06
C GLN A 696 -23.66 -2.46 -18.38
N SER A 697 -23.13 -3.42 -19.15
CA SER A 697 -22.51 -4.62 -18.58
C SER A 697 -21.28 -4.25 -17.75
N VAL A 698 -20.46 -3.35 -18.28
CA VAL A 698 -19.36 -2.74 -17.53
C VAL A 698 -19.83 -1.38 -17.01
N CYS A 699 -20.08 -1.29 -15.71
CA CYS A 699 -20.65 -0.10 -15.09
C CYS A 699 -20.02 0.21 -13.73
N GLY A 700 -19.69 1.48 -13.50
CA GLY A 700 -19.28 2.01 -12.20
C GLY A 700 -20.40 2.82 -11.55
N PHE A 701 -20.67 2.60 -10.27
CA PHE A 701 -21.66 3.40 -9.52
C PHE A 701 -21.23 3.58 -8.05
N ASP A 702 -21.79 4.60 -7.41
CA ASP A 702 -21.47 4.98 -6.03
C ASP A 702 -22.58 4.56 -5.08
N LEU A 703 -22.19 3.95 -3.97
CA LEU A 703 -23.06 3.34 -2.98
C LEU A 703 -22.78 3.89 -1.57
N LEU A 704 -23.84 4.33 -0.90
CA LEU A 704 -23.81 4.87 0.45
C LEU A 704 -24.42 3.86 1.42
N ARG A 705 -23.64 3.43 2.42
CA ARG A 705 -24.12 2.56 3.51
C ARG A 705 -24.51 3.41 4.71
N CYS A 706 -25.76 3.34 5.13
CA CYS A 706 -26.30 4.08 6.26
C CYS A 706 -27.28 3.21 7.05
N GLU A 707 -27.10 3.11 8.38
CA GLU A 707 -28.03 2.42 9.29
C GLU A 707 -28.47 1.00 8.85
N GLY A 708 -27.55 0.23 8.27
CA GLY A 708 -27.82 -1.14 7.79
C GLY A 708 -28.55 -1.22 6.44
N ARG A 709 -28.75 -0.09 5.75
CA ARG A 709 -29.27 0.00 4.38
C ARG A 709 -28.23 0.58 3.42
N SER A 710 -28.43 0.33 2.13
CA SER A 710 -27.54 0.78 1.06
C SER A 710 -28.33 1.53 -0.02
N TYR A 711 -27.78 2.65 -0.47
CA TYR A 711 -28.42 3.55 -1.44
C TYR A 711 -27.46 3.86 -2.58
N VAL A 712 -27.93 3.85 -3.83
CA VAL A 712 -27.16 4.31 -4.98
C VAL A 712 -27.30 5.82 -5.10
N CYS A 713 -26.19 6.56 -5.18
CA CYS A 713 -26.21 8.02 -5.24
C CYS A 713 -25.58 8.59 -6.52
N ASP A 714 -24.91 7.77 -7.33
CA ASP A 714 -24.41 8.15 -8.65
C ASP A 714 -24.19 6.91 -9.54
N VAL A 715 -24.40 7.03 -10.84
CA VAL A 715 -24.13 5.98 -11.84
C VAL A 715 -23.30 6.59 -12.96
N ASN A 716 -22.08 6.10 -13.14
CA ASN A 716 -21.07 6.71 -14.02
C ASN A 716 -20.99 6.06 -15.41
N GLY A 717 -21.68 4.94 -15.64
CA GLY A 717 -21.48 4.12 -16.84
C GLY A 717 -20.11 3.44 -16.86
N TRP A 718 -19.44 3.40 -18.00
CA TRP A 718 -18.19 2.64 -18.19
C TRP A 718 -17.12 3.02 -17.16
N SER A 719 -16.70 2.05 -16.33
CA SER A 719 -15.66 2.27 -15.33
C SER A 719 -14.94 0.98 -14.98
N PHE A 720 -13.61 1.06 -14.85
CA PHE A 720 -12.77 -0.04 -14.40
C PHE A 720 -12.04 0.29 -13.09
N VAL A 721 -11.79 -0.76 -12.31
CA VAL A 721 -10.95 -0.70 -11.12
C VAL A 721 -9.51 -0.39 -11.54
N LYS A 722 -8.80 0.41 -10.74
CA LYS A 722 -7.43 0.83 -11.01
C LYS A 722 -6.47 0.02 -10.13
N ASN A 723 -5.37 -0.47 -10.70
CA ASN A 723 -4.29 -1.18 -9.98
C ASN A 723 -4.72 -2.50 -9.31
N SER A 724 -5.70 -3.23 -9.87
CA SER A 724 -6.12 -4.53 -9.35
C SER A 724 -5.99 -5.61 -10.42
N TYR A 725 -4.85 -6.32 -10.43
CA TYR A 725 -4.60 -7.41 -11.40
C TYR A 725 -5.67 -8.50 -11.33
N LYS A 726 -6.11 -8.85 -10.11
CA LYS A 726 -7.22 -9.80 -9.89
C LYS A 726 -8.51 -9.35 -10.55
N TYR A 727 -8.84 -8.06 -10.47
CA TYR A 727 -10.03 -7.53 -11.15
C TYR A 727 -9.90 -7.64 -12.66
N TYR A 728 -8.72 -7.36 -13.23
CA TYR A 728 -8.50 -7.46 -14.66
C TYR A 728 -8.64 -8.89 -15.18
N ASP A 729 -8.06 -9.88 -14.48
CA ASP A 729 -8.22 -11.29 -14.81
C ASP A 729 -9.70 -11.71 -14.78
N ASP A 730 -10.41 -11.37 -13.70
CA ASP A 730 -11.82 -11.75 -13.53
C ASP A 730 -12.71 -11.06 -14.58
N ALA A 731 -12.51 -9.75 -14.80
CA ALA A 731 -13.24 -8.99 -15.80
C ALA A 731 -13.02 -9.57 -17.22
N ALA A 732 -11.79 -9.98 -17.54
CA ALA A 732 -11.49 -10.60 -18.80
C ALA A 732 -12.19 -11.95 -18.97
N CYS A 733 -12.16 -12.82 -17.94
CA CYS A 733 -12.90 -14.08 -17.95
C CYS A 733 -14.40 -13.88 -18.18
N VAL A 734 -15.00 -12.91 -17.50
CA VAL A 734 -16.45 -12.65 -17.61
C VAL A 734 -16.80 -12.07 -18.98
N LEU A 735 -16.06 -11.08 -19.48
CA LEU A 735 -16.26 -10.55 -20.84
C LEU A 735 -16.04 -11.62 -21.91
N ARG A 736 -15.05 -12.49 -21.71
CA ARG A 736 -14.80 -13.65 -22.58
C ARG A 736 -15.99 -14.58 -22.62
N LYS A 737 -16.55 -14.92 -21.47
CA LYS A 737 -17.75 -15.72 -21.40
C LYS A 737 -18.93 -15.03 -22.11
N MET A 738 -19.14 -13.74 -21.88
CA MET A 738 -20.23 -12.99 -22.53
C MET A 738 -20.12 -12.99 -24.06
N PHE A 739 -18.91 -12.83 -24.62
CA PHE A 739 -18.71 -12.88 -26.07
C PHE A 739 -18.94 -14.29 -26.63
N LEU A 740 -18.44 -15.33 -25.95
CA LEU A 740 -18.72 -16.71 -26.34
C LEU A 740 -20.21 -17.01 -26.28
N ASP A 741 -20.90 -16.65 -25.21
CA ASP A 741 -22.34 -16.89 -25.09
C ASP A 741 -23.13 -16.17 -26.19
N ALA A 742 -22.72 -14.95 -26.56
CA ALA A 742 -23.40 -14.15 -27.58
C ALA A 742 -23.13 -14.62 -29.03
N LYS A 743 -21.92 -15.10 -29.32
CA LYS A 743 -21.48 -15.40 -30.69
C LYS A 743 -21.21 -16.87 -30.95
N ALA A 744 -20.74 -17.59 -29.94
CA ALA A 744 -20.23 -18.96 -29.99
C ALA A 744 -20.79 -19.87 -28.86
N PRO A 745 -22.11 -19.96 -28.64
CA PRO A 745 -22.66 -20.61 -27.43
C PRO A 745 -22.26 -22.09 -27.29
N HIS A 746 -21.98 -22.76 -28.42
CA HIS A 746 -21.49 -24.14 -28.46
C HIS A 746 -20.05 -24.33 -27.92
N LEU A 747 -19.23 -23.27 -27.89
CA LEU A 747 -17.86 -23.27 -27.36
C LEU A 747 -17.80 -22.85 -25.88
N SER A 748 -18.81 -22.12 -25.41
CA SER A 748 -18.89 -21.64 -24.01
C SER A 748 -18.92 -22.77 -22.97
N SER A 749 -19.50 -23.92 -23.31
CA SER A 749 -19.55 -25.10 -22.45
C SER A 749 -18.31 -26.00 -22.51
N ALA A 750 -17.50 -25.89 -23.58
CA ALA A 750 -16.35 -26.76 -23.84
C ALA A 750 -15.02 -26.20 -23.33
N ILE A 751 -14.88 -24.88 -23.21
CA ILE A 751 -13.64 -24.23 -22.77
C ILE A 751 -13.71 -23.90 -21.27
N PRO A 752 -12.70 -24.26 -20.46
CA PRO A 752 -12.68 -23.90 -19.04
C PRO A 752 -12.78 -22.37 -18.84
N PRO A 753 -13.41 -21.91 -17.75
CA PRO A 753 -13.48 -20.47 -17.40
C PRO A 753 -12.15 -19.89 -16.90
N THR A 754 -11.03 -20.59 -17.09
CA THR A 754 -9.70 -20.23 -16.59
C THR A 754 -8.79 -19.74 -17.72
N LEU A 755 -7.89 -18.82 -17.39
CA LEU A 755 -7.03 -18.15 -18.37
C LEU A 755 -5.91 -19.07 -18.90
N PRO A 756 -5.55 -18.99 -20.20
CA PRO A 756 -4.69 -19.97 -20.87
C PRO A 756 -3.28 -20.14 -20.30
N TRP A 757 -2.65 -19.09 -19.75
CA TRP A 757 -1.28 -19.18 -19.20
C TRP A 757 -1.21 -19.87 -17.84
N LYS A 758 -2.33 -20.06 -17.13
CA LYS A 758 -2.35 -20.84 -15.88
C LYS A 758 -2.25 -22.35 -16.13
N VAL A 759 -2.34 -22.80 -17.37
CA VAL A 759 -2.31 -24.23 -17.75
C VAL A 759 -0.86 -24.74 -17.88
N ASN A 760 0.15 -23.86 -17.95
CA ASN A 760 1.54 -24.21 -18.25
C ASN A 760 2.52 -24.19 -17.05
N GLU A 761 2.05 -24.23 -15.80
CA GLU A 761 2.94 -24.51 -14.67
C GLU A 761 3.38 -25.99 -14.72
N PRO A 762 4.70 -26.30 -14.68
CA PRO A 762 5.16 -27.68 -14.70
C PRO A 762 4.74 -28.37 -13.40
N SER A 763 3.93 -29.42 -13.52
CA SER A 763 3.61 -30.34 -12.44
C SER A 763 4.91 -30.95 -11.88
N GLN A 764 5.24 -30.66 -10.62
CA GLN A 764 6.27 -31.41 -9.91
C GLN A 764 5.75 -32.83 -9.61
N PRO A 765 6.60 -33.86 -9.63
CA PRO A 765 6.18 -35.21 -9.26
C PRO A 765 5.98 -35.26 -7.74
N THR A 766 4.76 -35.62 -7.34
CA THR A 766 4.33 -35.80 -5.95
C THR A 766 5.03 -37.01 -5.32
N GLU A 767 5.93 -36.80 -4.36
CA GLU A 767 6.21 -37.81 -3.33
C GLU A 767 5.10 -37.74 -2.28
N GLY A 768 4.27 -38.78 -2.24
CA GLY A 768 3.15 -38.88 -1.30
C GLY A 768 3.62 -38.91 0.15
N LEU A 769 3.30 -37.86 0.90
CA LEU A 769 3.37 -37.86 2.36
C LEU A 769 2.25 -38.77 2.93
N THR A 770 2.60 -40.02 3.23
CA THR A 770 1.82 -40.91 4.09
C THR A 770 1.65 -40.28 5.48
N ARG A 771 0.42 -39.93 5.87
CA ARG A 771 0.07 -39.63 7.26
C ARG A 771 0.07 -40.93 8.07
N GLN A 772 1.05 -41.09 8.97
CA GLN A 772 0.95 -42.03 10.08
C GLN A 772 -0.09 -41.49 11.09
N GLY A 773 -1.08 -42.30 11.46
CA GLY A 773 -1.97 -42.03 12.59
C GLY A 773 -3.47 -41.90 12.25
N SER A 774 -4.03 -42.85 11.50
CA SER A 774 -5.48 -43.16 11.52
C SER A 774 -5.69 -44.45 10.72
N GLY A 775 -5.82 -45.57 11.40
CA GLY A 775 -5.97 -46.90 10.80
C GLY A 775 -7.38 -47.17 10.25
N ILE A 776 -7.85 -46.34 9.31
CA ILE A 776 -9.09 -46.61 8.58
C ILE A 776 -8.78 -46.56 7.08
N ILE A 777 -8.61 -47.73 6.49
CA ILE A 777 -8.57 -47.91 5.04
C ILE A 777 -10.02 -47.82 4.55
N GLY A 778 -10.44 -46.62 4.17
CA GLY A 778 -11.71 -46.36 3.49
C GLY A 778 -11.47 -46.18 2.00
N THR A 779 -12.09 -47.02 1.18
CA THR A 779 -12.21 -46.84 -0.28
C THR A 779 -12.94 -45.53 -0.58
N PHE A 780 -12.22 -44.50 -1.04
CA PHE A 780 -12.81 -43.21 -1.43
C PHE A 780 -13.51 -43.33 -2.79
N GLY A 781 -14.80 -43.66 -2.75
CA GLY A 781 -15.71 -43.71 -3.90
C GLY A 781 -16.89 -42.73 -3.82
N GLN A 782 -16.93 -41.82 -2.85
CA GLN A 782 -17.95 -40.76 -2.75
C GLN A 782 -17.27 -39.42 -2.49
N ALA A 783 -17.61 -38.43 -3.31
CA ALA A 783 -17.09 -37.07 -3.21
C ALA A 783 -17.59 -36.42 -1.90
N GLU A 784 -16.70 -36.30 -0.91
CA GLU A 784 -16.96 -35.49 0.27
C GLU A 784 -16.88 -33.99 -0.10
N GLU A 785 -17.94 -33.24 0.20
CA GLU A 785 -18.04 -31.80 -0.05
C GLU A 785 -17.74 -31.04 1.24
N LEU A 786 -16.72 -30.17 1.23
CA LEU A 786 -16.43 -29.30 2.38
C LEU A 786 -17.54 -28.27 2.57
N ARG A 787 -18.31 -28.39 3.66
CA ARG A 787 -19.43 -27.50 3.98
C ARG A 787 -19.01 -26.18 4.65
N CYS A 788 -18.11 -26.24 5.62
CA CYS A 788 -17.64 -25.04 6.33
C CYS A 788 -16.25 -25.24 6.96
N VAL A 789 -15.55 -24.13 7.20
CA VAL A 789 -14.31 -24.08 8.00
C VAL A 789 -14.57 -23.15 9.17
N ILE A 790 -14.46 -23.66 10.39
CA ILE A 790 -14.59 -22.86 11.62
C ILE A 790 -13.19 -22.66 12.20
N ALA A 791 -12.75 -21.41 12.29
CA ALA A 791 -11.47 -21.03 12.87
C ALA A 791 -11.69 -20.20 14.14
N ILE A 792 -11.16 -20.67 15.26
CA ILE A 792 -11.20 -19.96 16.54
C ILE A 792 -9.83 -19.32 16.77
N ILE A 793 -9.80 -17.98 16.78
CA ILE A 793 -8.56 -17.19 16.84
C ILE A 793 -8.57 -16.36 18.13
N ARG A 794 -7.52 -16.51 18.94
CA ARG A 794 -7.29 -15.62 20.09
C ARG A 794 -6.75 -14.29 19.58
N HIS A 795 -7.14 -13.19 20.22
CA HIS A 795 -6.64 -11.85 19.87
C HIS A 795 -5.11 -11.78 19.88
N GLY A 796 -4.52 -10.87 19.09
CA GLY A 796 -3.07 -10.66 19.04
C GLY A 796 -2.51 -10.04 20.32
N ASP A 797 -1.18 -9.93 20.38
CA ASP A 797 -0.45 -9.29 21.48
C ASP A 797 -0.95 -7.87 21.80
N ARG A 798 -1.01 -7.52 23.09
CA ARG A 798 -1.69 -6.30 23.58
C ARG A 798 -1.00 -5.71 24.79
N THR A 799 -1.22 -4.42 25.03
CA THR A 799 -0.78 -3.76 26.26
C THR A 799 -1.53 -4.33 27.48
N PRO A 800 -0.89 -4.42 28.67
CA PRO A 800 -1.55 -4.89 29.88
C PRO A 800 -2.78 -4.05 30.20
N LYS A 801 -3.91 -4.70 30.51
CA LYS A 801 -5.17 -3.99 30.84
C LYS A 801 -5.13 -3.55 32.30
N GLN A 802 -5.35 -2.28 32.55
CA GLN A 802 -5.31 -1.69 33.88
C GLN A 802 -6.64 -1.06 34.28
N LYS A 803 -6.84 -0.94 35.59
CA LYS A 803 -8.01 -0.27 36.18
C LYS A 803 -7.59 0.53 37.40
N VAL A 804 -8.05 1.76 37.48
CA VAL A 804 -7.92 2.65 38.65
C VAL A 804 -9.30 2.81 39.26
N LYS A 805 -9.36 2.68 40.59
CA LYS A 805 -10.55 2.94 41.38
C LYS A 805 -10.24 4.07 42.35
N LEU A 806 -11.03 5.13 42.29
CA LEU A 806 -10.90 6.33 43.12
C LEU A 806 -12.27 6.68 43.69
N LYS A 807 -12.36 6.90 44.99
CA LYS A 807 -13.54 7.52 45.60
C LYS A 807 -13.47 9.01 45.32
N VAL A 808 -14.58 9.63 44.95
CA VAL A 808 -14.67 11.01 44.50
C VAL A 808 -15.74 11.71 45.34
N THR A 809 -15.38 12.83 45.94
CA THR A 809 -16.27 13.70 46.74
C THR A 809 -16.34 15.11 46.17
N GLU A 810 -15.54 15.41 45.15
CA GLU A 810 -15.38 16.73 44.56
C GLU A 810 -16.58 17.10 43.68
N GLU A 811 -17.20 18.24 43.99
CA GLU A 811 -18.44 18.70 43.35
C GLU A 811 -18.35 18.77 41.82
N LYS A 812 -17.19 19.16 41.26
CA LYS A 812 -16.97 19.22 39.81
C LYS A 812 -17.12 17.87 39.11
N LEU A 813 -16.61 16.81 39.72
CA LEU A 813 -16.69 15.46 39.18
C LEU A 813 -18.09 14.85 39.39
N LEU A 814 -18.75 15.18 40.50
CA LEU A 814 -20.13 14.79 40.78
C LEU A 814 -21.13 15.50 39.84
N ASN A 815 -20.90 16.76 39.50
CA ASN A 815 -21.69 17.50 38.51
C ASN A 815 -21.50 16.93 37.09
N LEU A 816 -20.30 16.48 36.75
CA LEU A 816 -20.02 15.76 35.51
C LEU A 816 -20.81 14.45 35.40
N MET A 817 -20.95 13.72 36.52
CA MET A 817 -21.80 12.53 36.58
C MET A 817 -23.26 12.87 36.22
N LEU A 818 -23.82 13.93 36.82
CA LEU A 818 -25.19 14.39 36.60
C LEU A 818 -25.41 14.93 35.17
N LYS A 819 -24.43 15.67 34.62
CA LYS A 819 -24.46 16.21 33.25
C LYS A 819 -24.73 15.12 32.20
N TYR A 820 -24.07 13.97 32.34
CA TYR A 820 -24.09 12.90 31.33
C TYR A 820 -25.04 11.74 31.63
N ASN A 821 -25.72 11.72 32.80
CA ASN A 821 -26.77 10.74 33.11
C ASN A 821 -28.20 11.31 33.11
N GLY A 822 -28.36 12.57 32.65
CA GLY A 822 -29.66 13.24 32.61
C GLY A 822 -30.17 13.68 33.99
N GLY A 823 -29.26 14.07 34.90
CA GLY A 823 -29.60 14.62 36.21
C GLY A 823 -30.07 13.59 37.25
N ARG A 824 -29.79 12.30 37.04
CA ARG A 824 -30.25 11.20 37.92
C ARG A 824 -29.23 10.90 39.02
N PRO A 825 -29.48 11.22 40.30
CA PRO A 825 -28.46 11.14 41.36
C PRO A 825 -27.99 9.73 41.70
N ARG A 826 -28.85 8.73 41.47
CA ARG A 826 -28.61 7.32 41.82
C ARG A 826 -28.18 6.45 40.64
N SER A 827 -28.09 7.02 39.43
CA SER A 827 -27.68 6.27 38.23
C SER A 827 -26.17 6.36 38.02
N GLU A 828 -25.54 5.25 37.63
CA GLU A 828 -24.16 5.30 37.15
C GLU A 828 -24.05 6.08 35.83
N THR A 829 -22.90 6.72 35.63
CA THR A 829 -22.55 7.43 34.38
C THR A 829 -21.37 6.74 33.72
N LYS A 830 -21.47 6.47 32.42
CA LYS A 830 -20.39 5.88 31.62
C LYS A 830 -19.88 6.91 30.61
N LEU A 831 -18.64 7.35 30.77
CA LEU A 831 -17.99 8.28 29.86
C LEU A 831 -17.13 7.49 28.87
N LYS A 832 -17.39 7.70 27.57
CA LYS A 832 -16.71 7.00 26.46
C LYS A 832 -16.35 7.90 25.28
N SER A 833 -17.12 8.98 25.02
CA SER A 833 -16.85 9.85 23.87
C SER A 833 -15.66 10.78 24.13
N ALA A 834 -15.02 11.25 23.05
CA ALA A 834 -13.90 12.18 23.15
C ALA A 834 -14.25 13.44 23.96
N VAL A 835 -15.45 14.01 23.72
CA VAL A 835 -15.95 15.18 24.45
C VAL A 835 -16.14 14.89 25.94
N GLN A 836 -16.75 13.74 26.27
CA GLN A 836 -16.98 13.33 27.66
C GLN A 836 -15.66 13.13 28.43
N LEU A 837 -14.66 12.53 27.78
CA LEU A 837 -13.35 12.28 28.38
C LEU A 837 -12.52 13.57 28.48
N GLN A 838 -12.70 14.52 27.56
CA GLN A 838 -12.06 15.84 27.61
C GLN A 838 -12.58 16.64 28.81
N ASP A 839 -13.90 16.71 29.00
CA ASP A 839 -14.49 17.39 30.16
C ASP A 839 -13.98 16.82 31.48
N LEU A 840 -13.85 15.49 31.58
CA LEU A 840 -13.30 14.82 32.75
C LEU A 840 -11.83 15.17 32.97
N LEU A 841 -11.04 15.23 31.90
CA LEU A 841 -9.63 15.62 31.97
C LEU A 841 -9.48 17.03 32.50
N ASP A 842 -10.27 17.98 32.00
CA ASP A 842 -10.21 19.37 32.42
C ASP A 842 -10.65 19.54 33.87
N ALA A 843 -11.70 18.84 34.31
CA ALA A 843 -12.07 18.80 35.72
C ALA A 843 -10.96 18.20 36.60
N THR A 844 -10.31 17.12 36.15
CA THR A 844 -9.21 16.46 36.88
C THR A 844 -7.99 17.39 36.99
N ARG A 845 -7.63 18.10 35.91
CA ARG A 845 -6.50 19.07 35.90
C ARG A 845 -6.63 20.15 36.97
N MET A 846 -7.85 20.59 37.26
CA MET A 846 -8.12 21.58 38.30
C MET A 846 -7.99 21.02 39.72
N LEU A 847 -8.08 19.69 39.88
CA LEU A 847 -8.07 19.00 41.18
C LEU A 847 -6.70 18.42 41.54
N VAL A 848 -5.80 18.22 40.58
CA VAL A 848 -4.44 17.72 40.85
C VAL A 848 -3.60 18.81 41.55
N PRO A 849 -3.07 18.56 42.76
CA PRO A 849 -2.19 19.52 43.46
C PRO A 849 -0.89 19.79 42.70
N ARG A 850 -0.44 21.06 42.66
CA ARG A 850 0.76 21.48 41.91
C ARG A 850 2.09 21.01 42.53
N ASN A 851 2.16 20.78 43.85
CA ASN A 851 3.37 20.32 44.55
C ASN A 851 3.14 18.95 45.22
N ARG A 852 4.20 18.11 45.33
CA ARG A 852 4.17 16.90 46.17
C ARG A 852 4.21 17.33 47.66
N PRO A 853 3.21 16.98 48.49
CA PRO A 853 3.29 17.27 49.93
C PRO A 853 4.38 16.41 50.58
N GLY A 854 5.17 17.02 51.47
CA GLY A 854 6.13 16.32 52.33
C GLY A 854 5.40 15.39 53.30
N ARG A 855 6.04 14.30 53.71
CA ARG A 855 5.46 13.31 54.63
C ARG A 855 5.54 13.82 56.07
N GLU A 856 4.41 14.04 56.77
CA GLU A 856 4.37 14.05 58.24
C GLU A 856 2.92 13.99 58.82
N SER A 857 2.25 12.83 58.74
CA SER A 857 1.28 12.25 59.73
C SER A 857 0.32 11.22 59.08
N ASP A 858 -0.38 10.41 59.89
CA ASP A 858 -1.26 9.33 59.40
C ASP A 858 -2.53 9.81 58.67
N SER A 859 -3.04 11.03 58.92
CA SER A 859 -4.17 11.57 58.14
C SER A 859 -3.76 12.06 56.75
N GLU A 860 -2.49 12.46 56.58
CA GLU A 860 -1.94 12.86 55.28
C GLU A 860 -1.71 11.67 54.33
N ALA A 861 -1.67 10.45 54.84
CA ALA A 861 -1.42 9.25 54.03
C ALA A 861 -2.59 8.92 53.08
N GLU A 862 -3.84 9.10 53.53
CA GLU A 862 -5.03 8.89 52.68
C GLU A 862 -5.16 10.00 51.63
N ASP A 863 -4.90 11.25 52.02
CA ASP A 863 -4.89 12.40 51.11
C ASP A 863 -3.78 12.30 50.06
N PHE A 864 -2.61 11.79 50.46
CA PHE A 864 -1.49 11.50 49.55
C PHE A 864 -1.85 10.40 48.54
N GLU A 865 -2.49 9.31 48.98
CA GLU A 865 -2.95 8.25 48.08
C GLU A 865 -4.04 8.74 47.11
N HIS A 866 -4.94 9.61 47.58
CA HIS A 866 -5.98 10.24 46.77
C HIS A 866 -5.38 11.15 45.70
N ALA A 867 -4.43 12.01 46.07
CA ALA A 867 -3.70 12.88 45.15
C ALA A 867 -2.91 12.09 44.09
N GLU A 868 -2.28 10.97 44.48
CA GLU A 868 -1.53 10.12 43.55
C GLU A 868 -2.46 9.43 42.53
N LYS A 869 -3.64 8.97 42.97
CA LYS A 869 -4.66 8.41 42.06
C LYS A 869 -5.21 9.46 41.11
N LEU A 870 -5.39 10.71 41.55
CA LEU A 870 -5.78 11.82 40.67
C LEU A 870 -4.70 12.14 39.62
N ARG A 871 -3.41 12.14 40.01
CA ARG A 871 -2.28 12.25 39.05
C ARG A 871 -2.30 11.11 38.04
N GLN A 872 -2.56 9.89 38.49
CA GLN A 872 -2.68 8.73 37.60
C GLN A 872 -3.86 8.89 36.61
N VAL A 873 -5.02 9.35 37.07
CA VAL A 873 -6.18 9.63 36.21
C VAL A 873 -5.83 10.68 35.16
N LYS A 874 -5.18 11.78 35.57
CA LYS A 874 -4.70 12.82 34.66
C LYS A 874 -3.75 12.24 33.62
N ALA A 875 -2.71 11.50 34.04
CA ALA A 875 -1.72 10.91 33.15
C ALA A 875 -2.35 9.95 32.13
N VAL A 876 -3.32 9.12 32.55
CA VAL A 876 -4.05 8.22 31.65
C VAL A 876 -4.92 9.01 30.65
N LEU A 877 -5.54 10.11 31.05
CA LEU A 877 -6.38 10.92 30.16
C LEU A 877 -5.55 11.78 29.18
N GLU A 878 -4.37 12.25 29.59
CA GLU A 878 -3.45 13.05 28.76
C GLU A 878 -2.61 12.20 27.78
N GLU A 879 -2.47 10.91 28.05
CA GLU A 879 -1.73 9.98 27.20
C GLU A 879 -2.25 10.01 25.75
N GLY A 880 -1.33 10.17 24.79
CA GLY A 880 -1.63 10.13 23.35
C GLY A 880 -2.18 11.43 22.75
N GLY A 881 -2.31 12.53 23.52
CA GLY A 881 -2.63 13.88 23.02
C GLY A 881 -4.02 14.10 22.41
N HIS A 882 -4.83 13.04 22.24
CA HIS A 882 -6.20 13.05 21.70
C HIS A 882 -6.93 11.74 22.05
N PHE A 883 -8.28 11.72 22.01
CA PHE A 883 -9.11 10.54 22.30
C PHE A 883 -9.47 9.71 21.04
N SER A 884 -8.49 9.41 20.19
CA SER A 884 -8.71 8.55 19.00
C SER A 884 -8.49 7.07 19.36
N GLY A 885 -9.37 6.18 18.88
CA GLY A 885 -9.37 4.76 19.25
C GLY A 885 -9.83 4.53 20.70
N ILE A 886 -11.14 4.59 20.95
CA ILE A 886 -11.75 4.59 22.29
C ILE A 886 -11.43 3.30 23.08
N TYR A 887 -10.30 3.31 23.82
CA TYR A 887 -9.91 2.23 24.76
C TYR A 887 -9.97 2.67 26.24
N ARG A 888 -10.43 3.89 26.51
CA ARG A 888 -10.62 4.42 27.87
C ARG A 888 -12.11 4.42 28.20
N LYS A 889 -12.46 3.81 29.33
CA LYS A 889 -13.83 3.81 29.85
C LYS A 889 -13.80 4.29 31.29
N VAL A 890 -14.52 5.36 31.56
CA VAL A 890 -14.74 5.84 32.93
C VAL A 890 -16.16 5.53 33.34
N GLN A 891 -16.30 4.93 34.52
CA GLN A 891 -17.59 4.70 35.15
C GLN A 891 -17.62 5.46 36.48
N LEU A 892 -18.61 6.33 36.66
CA LEU A 892 -18.89 7.00 37.92
C LEU A 892 -20.10 6.31 38.53
N LYS A 893 -19.91 5.66 39.69
CA LYS A 893 -20.96 4.94 40.41
C LYS A 893 -21.28 5.68 41.71
N PRO A 894 -22.50 6.22 41.90
CA PRO A 894 -22.84 6.89 43.16
C PRO A 894 -22.75 5.93 44.34
N LEU A 895 -22.19 6.41 45.45
CA LEU A 895 -22.06 5.68 46.72
C LEU A 895 -22.97 6.27 47.80
N LYS A 896 -23.06 7.60 47.89
CA LYS A 896 -23.90 8.32 48.88
C LYS A 896 -24.53 9.57 48.27
N TRP A 897 -25.69 9.96 48.78
CA TRP A 897 -26.48 11.12 48.34
C TRP A 897 -27.21 11.78 49.51
N VAL A 898 -27.52 13.07 49.37
CA VAL A 898 -28.21 13.91 50.36
C VAL A 898 -29.37 14.65 49.69
N LYS A 899 -30.46 14.86 50.41
CA LYS A 899 -31.58 15.71 49.98
C LYS A 899 -31.29 17.16 50.30
N VAL A 900 -31.31 18.03 49.30
CA VAL A 900 -31.10 19.47 49.46
C VAL A 900 -32.41 20.18 49.14
N THR A 901 -32.88 21.02 50.06
CA THR A 901 -34.04 21.89 49.86
C THR A 901 -33.63 23.05 48.96
N LYS A 902 -34.24 23.15 47.77
CA LYS A 902 -34.06 24.29 46.88
C LYS A 902 -35.08 25.36 47.26
N ASN A 903 -34.66 26.63 47.35
CA ASN A 903 -35.56 27.74 47.66
C ASN A 903 -36.74 27.76 46.66
N ASN A 904 -37.91 27.34 47.14
CA ASN A 904 -39.25 27.38 46.54
C ASN A 904 -39.65 26.41 45.40
N GLU A 905 -38.87 25.37 45.04
CA GLU A 905 -39.32 24.37 44.02
C GLU A 905 -38.88 22.91 44.28
N GLY A 906 -39.14 22.39 45.49
CA GLY A 906 -39.06 20.94 45.79
C GLY A 906 -37.69 20.42 46.28
N GLU A 907 -37.69 19.16 46.78
CA GLU A 907 -36.50 18.45 47.28
C GLU A 907 -35.66 17.92 46.11
N GLU A 908 -34.38 18.34 46.01
CA GLU A 908 -33.43 17.84 45.00
C GLU A 908 -32.42 16.88 45.67
N GLU A 909 -32.39 15.62 45.25
CA GLU A 909 -31.34 14.67 45.69
C GLU A 909 -30.02 14.97 44.98
N ARG A 910 -28.91 15.06 45.71
CA ARG A 910 -27.57 15.26 45.15
C ARG A 910 -26.61 14.18 45.63
N PRO A 911 -25.77 13.61 44.74
CA PRO A 911 -24.71 12.69 45.13
C PRO A 911 -23.63 13.47 45.89
N ILE A 912 -23.13 12.90 46.99
CA ILE A 912 -22.01 13.47 47.79
C ILE A 912 -20.75 12.61 47.72
N GLU A 913 -20.87 11.36 47.28
CA GLU A 913 -19.75 10.42 47.13
C GLU A 913 -20.02 9.51 45.93
N ALA A 914 -19.02 9.32 45.06
CA ALA A 914 -19.08 8.38 43.93
C ALA A 914 -17.77 7.60 43.80
N LEU A 915 -17.84 6.36 43.31
CA LEU A 915 -16.69 5.55 42.91
C LEU A 915 -16.41 5.77 41.42
N MET A 916 -15.29 6.41 41.11
CA MET A 916 -14.75 6.47 39.76
C MET A 916 -13.93 5.23 39.45
N VAL A 917 -14.27 4.56 38.34
CA VAL A 917 -13.57 3.40 37.80
C VAL A 917 -13.08 3.73 36.39
N LEU A 918 -11.79 4.04 36.26
CA LEU A 918 -11.13 4.28 34.98
C LEU A 918 -10.43 3.00 34.53
N LYS A 919 -10.83 2.47 33.37
CA LYS A 919 -10.20 1.32 32.71
C LYS A 919 -9.42 1.80 31.49
N TYR A 920 -8.17 1.35 31.35
CA TYR A 920 -7.26 1.70 30.25
C TYR A 920 -6.33 0.52 29.91
N GLY A 921 -5.55 0.63 28.83
CA GLY A 921 -4.73 -0.46 28.31
C GLY A 921 -5.55 -1.55 27.62
N GLY A 922 -4.92 -2.70 27.34
CA GLY A 922 -5.55 -3.75 26.52
C GLY A 922 -5.62 -3.39 25.04
N VAL A 923 -4.74 -2.50 24.58
CA VAL A 923 -4.66 -2.02 23.19
C VAL A 923 -3.79 -2.96 22.38
N LEU A 924 -4.20 -3.29 21.15
CA LEU A 924 -3.43 -4.13 20.24
C LEU A 924 -2.07 -3.47 19.91
N THR A 925 -0.96 -4.14 20.22
CA THR A 925 0.40 -3.62 19.97
C THR A 925 0.75 -3.68 18.49
N HIS A 926 1.87 -3.05 18.11
CA HIS A 926 2.42 -3.20 16.76
C HIS A 926 2.76 -4.68 16.45
N ALA A 927 3.29 -5.43 17.42
CA ALA A 927 3.54 -6.87 17.29
C ALA A 927 2.23 -7.66 17.14
N GLY A 928 1.20 -7.34 17.93
CA GLY A 928 -0.11 -8.00 17.85
C GLY A 928 -0.81 -7.78 16.51
N ARG A 929 -0.67 -6.59 15.92
CA ARG A 929 -1.12 -6.33 14.54
C ARG A 929 -0.39 -7.23 13.54
N LYS A 930 0.93 -7.30 13.63
CA LYS A 930 1.76 -8.11 12.74
C LYS A 930 1.44 -9.60 12.86
N GLN A 931 1.29 -10.11 14.08
CA GLN A 931 0.90 -11.50 14.36
C GLN A 931 -0.44 -11.85 13.70
N ALA A 932 -1.45 -10.98 13.85
CA ALA A 932 -2.75 -11.20 13.25
C ALA A 932 -2.68 -11.17 11.71
N GLU A 933 -1.96 -10.21 11.12
CA GLU A 933 -1.74 -10.13 9.68
C GLU A 933 -0.98 -11.36 9.14
N GLU A 934 0.07 -11.81 9.82
CA GLU A 934 0.84 -13.00 9.46
C GLU A 934 0.01 -14.28 9.57
N LEU A 935 -0.80 -14.41 10.61
CA LEU A 935 -1.74 -15.53 10.77
C LEU A 935 -2.78 -15.53 9.64
N GLY A 936 -3.30 -14.37 9.27
CA GLY A 936 -4.20 -14.22 8.11
C GLY A 936 -3.53 -14.70 6.82
N ARG A 937 -2.29 -14.25 6.57
CA ARG A 937 -1.51 -14.67 5.39
C ARG A 937 -1.20 -16.16 5.40
N TYR A 938 -0.93 -16.73 6.58
CA TYR A 938 -0.73 -18.16 6.73
C TYR A 938 -1.99 -18.94 6.37
N PHE A 939 -3.16 -18.54 6.88
CA PHE A 939 -4.45 -19.13 6.52
C PHE A 939 -4.72 -19.00 5.01
N ARG A 940 -4.43 -17.84 4.43
CA ARG A 940 -4.54 -17.64 2.98
C ARG A 940 -3.72 -18.65 2.20
N ASN A 941 -2.51 -18.99 2.63
CA ASN A 941 -1.61 -19.84 1.87
C ASN A 941 -1.76 -21.34 2.17
N ASN A 942 -2.26 -21.71 3.36
CA ASN A 942 -2.12 -23.08 3.89
C ASN A 942 -3.42 -23.73 4.39
N MET A 943 -4.58 -23.06 4.32
CA MET A 943 -5.84 -23.60 4.90
C MET A 943 -6.39 -24.85 4.17
N TYR A 944 -6.05 -25.06 2.90
CA TYR A 944 -6.55 -26.20 2.10
C TYR A 944 -5.43 -27.20 1.79
N PRO A 945 -5.60 -28.51 2.10
CA PRO A 945 -4.63 -29.53 1.74
C PRO A 945 -4.64 -29.81 0.22
N GLY A 946 -3.51 -29.58 -0.46
CA GLY A 946 -3.29 -29.89 -1.89
C GLY A 946 -2.17 -29.04 -2.50
N GLU A 947 -1.59 -29.49 -3.63
CA GLU A 947 -0.57 -28.71 -4.37
C GLU A 947 -1.22 -27.48 -5.01
N GLY A 948 -0.91 -26.28 -4.48
CA GLY A 948 -1.41 -24.99 -4.96
C GLY A 948 -1.88 -24.08 -3.82
N THR A 949 -1.36 -22.83 -3.82
CA THR A 949 -1.53 -21.61 -2.98
C THR A 949 -2.75 -21.41 -2.03
N GLY A 950 -3.26 -22.44 -1.36
CA GLY A 950 -4.28 -22.33 -0.31
C GLY A 950 -5.61 -21.71 -0.76
N LEU A 951 -6.09 -20.72 -0.01
CA LEU A 951 -7.32 -19.94 -0.20
C LEU A 951 -7.36 -19.21 -1.56
N LEU A 952 -6.23 -19.10 -2.27
CA LEU A 952 -6.17 -18.58 -3.65
C LEU A 952 -6.79 -19.54 -4.70
N ARG A 953 -7.08 -20.81 -4.33
CA ARG A 953 -7.91 -21.73 -5.12
C ARG A 953 -9.40 -21.38 -5.09
N LEU A 954 -9.86 -20.63 -4.09
CA LEU A 954 -11.25 -20.20 -4.04
C LEU A 954 -11.47 -19.06 -5.05
N HIS A 955 -12.43 -19.28 -5.95
CA HIS A 955 -12.94 -18.26 -6.88
C HIS A 955 -13.29 -16.96 -6.11
N SER A 956 -13.11 -15.80 -6.73
CA SER A 956 -13.34 -14.48 -6.10
C SER A 956 -14.74 -14.31 -5.51
N THR A 957 -15.73 -15.08 -5.98
CA THR A 957 -17.09 -15.14 -5.41
C THR A 957 -17.12 -15.60 -3.95
N TYR A 958 -16.24 -16.52 -3.52
CA TYR A 958 -16.21 -17.01 -2.13
C TYR A 958 -15.62 -15.98 -1.15
N ARG A 959 -14.88 -14.97 -1.63
CA ARG A 959 -14.46 -13.84 -0.78
C ARG A 959 -15.67 -13.08 -0.26
N HIS A 960 -16.80 -13.12 -0.97
CA HIS A 960 -18.03 -12.45 -0.60
C HIS A 960 -18.94 -13.27 0.34
N ASP A 961 -18.61 -14.53 0.58
CA ASP A 961 -19.30 -15.40 1.57
C ASP A 961 -18.49 -15.55 2.86
N LEU A 962 -17.31 -14.93 2.93
CA LEU A 962 -16.52 -14.83 4.15
C LEU A 962 -17.21 -13.89 5.15
N LYS A 963 -17.59 -14.44 6.31
CA LYS A 963 -18.12 -13.67 7.43
C LYS A 963 -17.12 -13.68 8.57
N ILE A 964 -16.75 -12.50 9.07
CA ILE A 964 -15.86 -12.36 10.22
C ILE A 964 -16.67 -11.76 11.36
N TYR A 965 -16.88 -12.57 12.39
CA TYR A 965 -17.56 -12.14 13.62
C TYR A 965 -16.53 -11.79 14.67
N SER A 966 -16.76 -10.69 15.38
CA SER A 966 -15.97 -10.28 16.53
C SER A 966 -16.89 -9.86 17.67
N SER A 967 -16.42 -10.05 18.90
CA SER A 967 -17.04 -9.44 20.07
C SER A 967 -17.02 -7.91 20.01
N ASP A 968 -17.78 -7.26 20.89
CA ASP A 968 -17.84 -5.80 21.03
C ASP A 968 -16.53 -5.18 21.55
N GLU A 969 -15.56 -6.02 21.92
CA GLU A 969 -14.31 -5.60 22.53
C GLU A 969 -13.30 -5.09 21.49
N GLY A 970 -12.92 -3.81 21.61
CA GLY A 970 -12.12 -3.09 20.61
C GLY A 970 -10.81 -3.79 20.18
N ARG A 971 -10.12 -4.52 21.08
CA ARG A 971 -8.89 -5.25 20.72
C ARG A 971 -9.15 -6.49 19.88
N VAL A 972 -10.27 -7.17 20.10
CA VAL A 972 -10.66 -8.36 19.36
C VAL A 972 -11.07 -7.92 17.95
N GLN A 973 -11.83 -6.83 17.87
CA GLN A 973 -12.18 -6.12 16.64
C GLN A 973 -10.95 -5.76 15.80
N MET A 974 -9.97 -5.08 16.40
CA MET A 974 -8.75 -4.70 15.67
C MET A 974 -7.90 -5.92 15.26
N SER A 975 -7.87 -6.97 16.08
CA SER A 975 -7.18 -8.22 15.73
C SER A 975 -7.87 -8.92 14.55
N ALA A 976 -9.21 -8.97 14.57
CA ALA A 976 -10.01 -9.52 13.48
C ALA A 976 -9.80 -8.73 12.17
N ALA A 977 -9.75 -7.40 12.25
CA ALA A 977 -9.44 -6.55 11.10
C ALA A 977 -8.02 -6.78 10.57
N ALA A 978 -7.02 -6.91 11.45
CA ALA A 978 -5.64 -7.23 11.06
C ALA A 978 -5.50 -8.63 10.45
N PHE A 979 -6.21 -9.62 11.01
CA PHE A 979 -6.30 -10.95 10.42
C PHE A 979 -6.96 -10.92 9.04
N ALA A 980 -8.10 -10.23 8.89
CA ALA A 980 -8.80 -10.05 7.62
C ALA A 980 -7.89 -9.42 6.57
N LYS A 981 -7.10 -8.41 6.97
CA LYS A 981 -6.10 -7.75 6.13
C LYS A 981 -5.08 -8.75 5.59
N GLY A 982 -4.49 -9.60 6.43
CA GLY A 982 -3.55 -10.63 6.01
C GLY A 982 -4.18 -11.75 5.18
N LEU A 983 -5.39 -12.17 5.56
CA LEU A 983 -6.14 -13.25 4.91
C LEU A 983 -6.54 -12.89 3.48
N LEU A 984 -6.96 -11.65 3.26
CA LEU A 984 -7.47 -11.18 1.98
C LEU A 984 -6.43 -10.39 1.17
N ASP A 985 -5.24 -10.17 1.72
CA ASP A 985 -4.15 -9.38 1.11
C ASP A 985 -4.52 -7.90 0.91
N LEU A 986 -5.10 -7.28 1.94
CA LEU A 986 -5.60 -5.91 1.88
C LEU A 986 -4.50 -4.90 2.19
N GLU A 987 -4.48 -3.80 1.45
CA GLU A 987 -3.61 -2.66 1.72
C GLU A 987 -4.32 -1.60 2.58
N GLY A 988 -3.54 -0.80 3.33
CA GLY A 988 -4.04 0.35 4.10
C GLY A 988 -4.23 0.13 5.61
N GLN A 989 -4.88 1.10 6.27
CA GLN A 989 -5.13 1.11 7.72
C GLN A 989 -6.21 0.10 8.13
N LEU A 990 -6.22 -0.31 9.41
CA LEU A 990 -7.16 -1.32 9.92
C LEU A 990 -8.58 -0.79 10.16
N THR A 991 -8.75 0.51 10.43
CA THR A 991 -10.06 1.10 10.77
C THR A 991 -11.12 0.91 9.67
N PRO A 992 -10.82 1.12 8.38
CA PRO A 992 -11.78 0.87 7.30
C PRO A 992 -12.10 -0.61 7.14
N ILE A 993 -11.13 -1.50 7.37
CA ILE A 993 -11.32 -2.95 7.32
C ILE A 993 -12.24 -3.40 8.46
N LEU A 994 -12.03 -2.87 9.66
CA LEU A 994 -12.88 -3.12 10.83
C LEU A 994 -14.35 -2.75 10.56
N VAL A 995 -14.59 -1.59 9.94
CA VAL A 995 -15.95 -1.09 9.68
C VAL A 995 -16.63 -1.89 8.54
N SER A 996 -15.86 -2.37 7.57
CA SER A 996 -16.42 -2.98 6.35
C SER A 996 -16.52 -4.51 6.39
N LEU A 997 -15.62 -5.20 7.09
CA LEU A 997 -15.50 -6.67 7.02
C LEU A 997 -15.80 -7.39 8.33
N VAL A 998 -15.77 -6.70 9.46
CA VAL A 998 -15.92 -7.31 10.79
C VAL A 998 -17.30 -6.98 11.36
N SER A 999 -18.18 -7.98 11.41
CA SER A 999 -19.49 -7.87 12.07
C SER A 999 -19.34 -7.98 13.58
N LYS A 1000 -19.94 -7.03 14.30
CA LYS A 1000 -19.92 -7.00 15.77
C LYS A 1000 -21.13 -7.76 16.30
N ASP A 1001 -20.88 -8.69 17.20
CA ASP A 1001 -21.93 -9.41 17.91
C ASP A 1001 -21.66 -9.35 19.41
N SER A 1002 -22.52 -8.62 20.15
CA SER A 1002 -22.41 -8.47 21.60
C SER A 1002 -22.67 -9.79 22.33
N SER A 1003 -23.42 -10.73 21.72
CA SER A 1003 -23.75 -12.01 22.34
C SER A 1003 -22.55 -12.96 22.47
N MET A 1004 -21.43 -12.70 21.77
CA MET A 1004 -20.21 -13.52 21.84
C MET A 1004 -19.47 -13.48 23.19
N LEU A 1005 -19.83 -12.59 24.13
CA LEU A 1005 -19.20 -12.47 25.45
C LEU A 1005 -20.14 -12.66 26.64
N ASP A 1006 -21.46 -12.74 26.42
CA ASP A 1006 -22.48 -12.70 27.49
C ASP A 1006 -22.68 -14.06 28.19
N GLY A 1007 -22.01 -15.13 27.77
CA GLY A 1007 -22.17 -16.49 28.34
C GLY A 1007 -21.40 -16.77 29.64
N LEU A 1008 -20.46 -15.91 30.06
CA LEU A 1008 -19.58 -16.16 31.22
C LEU A 1008 -20.29 -16.05 32.58
N ASP A 1009 -21.35 -15.24 32.68
CA ASP A 1009 -22.04 -15.02 33.95
C ASP A 1009 -22.67 -16.31 34.50
N ASN A 1010 -23.06 -17.24 33.61
CA ASN A 1010 -23.68 -18.53 33.93
C ASN A 1010 -22.71 -19.59 34.51
N ALA A 1011 -21.39 -19.36 34.42
CA ALA A 1011 -20.35 -20.29 34.87
C ALA A 1011 -19.47 -19.71 36.02
N SER A 1012 -19.78 -18.51 36.49
CA SER A 1012 -18.98 -17.78 37.49
C SER A 1012 -18.79 -18.53 38.81
N VAL A 1013 -19.82 -19.23 39.29
CA VAL A 1013 -19.77 -20.01 40.55
C VAL A 1013 -18.77 -21.16 40.45
N GLU A 1014 -18.86 -21.99 39.39
CA GLU A 1014 -17.93 -23.10 39.18
C GLU A 1014 -16.47 -22.66 38.96
N MET A 1015 -16.26 -21.49 38.35
CA MET A 1015 -14.93 -20.92 38.17
C MET A 1015 -14.32 -20.45 39.51
N GLU A 1016 -15.11 -19.80 40.36
CA GLU A 1016 -14.64 -19.36 41.69
C GLU A 1016 -14.33 -20.57 42.59
N GLU A 1017 -15.11 -21.65 42.52
CA GLU A 1017 -14.80 -22.92 43.20
C GLU A 1017 -13.47 -23.52 42.73
N ALA A 1018 -13.22 -23.53 41.42
CA ALA A 1018 -11.96 -24.03 40.86
C ALA A 1018 -10.75 -23.19 41.33
N LYS A 1019 -10.87 -21.86 41.31
CA LYS A 1019 -9.83 -20.93 41.80
C LYS A 1019 -9.56 -21.08 43.29
N ALA A 1020 -10.61 -21.23 44.11
CA ALA A 1020 -10.47 -21.44 45.55
C ALA A 1020 -9.67 -22.73 45.84
N ARG A 1021 -10.02 -23.82 45.16
CA ARG A 1021 -9.33 -25.11 45.31
C ARG A 1021 -7.90 -25.06 44.78
N LEU A 1022 -7.66 -24.35 43.69
CA LEU A 1022 -6.31 -24.12 43.15
C LEU A 1022 -5.44 -23.33 44.14
N ASN A 1023 -6.02 -22.34 44.83
CA ASN A 1023 -5.36 -21.56 45.86
C ASN A 1023 -4.92 -22.46 47.03
N GLU A 1024 -5.81 -23.32 47.51
CA GLU A 1024 -5.48 -24.32 48.55
C GLU A 1024 -4.33 -25.24 48.12
N ILE A 1025 -4.33 -25.73 46.88
CA ILE A 1025 -3.28 -26.63 46.38
C ILE A 1025 -1.91 -25.94 46.35
N ILE A 1026 -1.83 -24.71 45.85
CA ILE A 1026 -0.57 -23.97 45.70
C ILE A 1026 -0.02 -23.53 47.07
N THR A 1027 -0.90 -23.20 48.01
CA THR A 1027 -0.51 -22.65 49.32
C THR A 1027 -0.32 -23.70 50.42
N SER A 1028 -0.89 -24.90 50.29
CA SER A 1028 -0.87 -25.92 51.37
C SER A 1028 0.44 -26.70 51.55
N GLY A 1029 1.46 -26.51 50.71
CA GLY A 1029 2.82 -27.02 50.97
C GLY A 1029 2.94 -28.53 51.19
N VAL A 1030 1.96 -29.35 50.77
CA VAL A 1030 2.02 -30.80 50.95
C VAL A 1030 3.08 -31.36 50.00
N LYS A 1031 4.23 -31.77 50.56
CA LYS A 1031 5.16 -32.68 49.89
C LYS A 1031 4.37 -33.93 49.52
N THR A 1032 4.04 -34.08 48.24
CA THR A 1032 3.46 -35.32 47.70
C THR A 1032 4.52 -36.40 47.90
N VAL A 1033 4.34 -37.17 48.98
CA VAL A 1033 5.15 -38.33 49.29
C VAL A 1033 5.11 -39.27 48.08
N HIS A 1034 6.29 -39.68 47.63
CA HIS A 1034 6.50 -40.71 46.61
C HIS A 1034 5.49 -41.86 46.77
N ASN A 1035 4.57 -42.00 45.83
CA ASN A 1035 3.97 -43.26 45.43
C ASN A 1035 3.39 -43.12 44.02
N ASN A 1036 3.64 -44.14 43.18
CA ASN A 1036 3.21 -44.29 41.78
C ASN A 1036 1.68 -44.33 41.62
N VAL A 1037 0.99 -43.25 41.91
CA VAL A 1037 -0.42 -43.05 41.57
C VAL A 1037 -0.50 -41.71 40.86
N SER A 1038 -0.86 -41.72 39.58
CA SER A 1038 -1.18 -40.49 38.85
C SER A 1038 -2.21 -39.72 39.67
N SER A 1039 -1.86 -38.53 40.11
CA SER A 1039 -2.81 -37.59 40.73
C SER A 1039 -4.08 -37.54 39.85
N PRO A 1040 -5.25 -38.07 40.28
CA PRO A 1040 -6.43 -38.28 39.42
C PRO A 1040 -7.11 -36.99 38.90
N TRP A 1041 -6.45 -35.85 39.10
CA TRP A 1041 -6.98 -34.52 38.89
C TRP A 1041 -6.19 -33.72 37.86
N MET A 1042 -5.28 -34.32 37.07
CA MET A 1042 -4.52 -33.61 36.02
C MET A 1042 -4.22 -34.51 34.80
N ASP A 1043 -5.24 -35.19 34.25
CA ASP A 1043 -5.07 -36.13 33.11
C ASP A 1043 -4.79 -35.45 31.75
N ASP A 1044 -4.86 -34.12 31.66
CA ASP A 1044 -4.65 -33.35 30.40
C ASP A 1044 -3.28 -32.67 30.29
N GLY A 1045 -2.35 -32.94 31.21
CA GLY A 1045 -0.93 -32.58 31.09
C GLY A 1045 -0.53 -31.18 31.59
N ALA A 1046 -1.46 -30.33 32.03
CA ALA A 1046 -1.15 -29.00 32.59
C ALA A 1046 -1.04 -29.03 34.12
N GLY A 1047 0.05 -29.63 34.62
CA GLY A 1047 0.31 -29.77 36.06
C GLY A 1047 0.94 -28.53 36.71
N LEU A 1048 0.65 -28.31 38.00
CA LEU A 1048 1.41 -27.35 38.80
C LEU A 1048 2.81 -27.87 39.11
N PRO A 1049 3.84 -27.02 39.14
CA PRO A 1049 5.19 -27.45 39.51
C PRO A 1049 5.24 -27.92 40.96
N SER A 1050 6.02 -28.98 41.23
CA SER A 1050 6.13 -29.58 42.57
C SER A 1050 6.68 -28.62 43.64
N ASN A 1051 7.34 -27.54 43.23
CA ASN A 1051 7.87 -26.48 44.09
C ASN A 1051 7.06 -25.17 44.01
N ALA A 1052 5.78 -25.21 43.60
CA ALA A 1052 4.95 -24.01 43.43
C ALA A 1052 4.90 -23.10 44.69
N SER A 1053 4.86 -23.69 45.89
CA SER A 1053 4.86 -22.95 47.16
C SER A 1053 6.18 -22.20 47.43
N GLU A 1054 7.31 -22.68 46.90
CA GLU A 1054 8.62 -22.04 47.01
C GLU A 1054 8.81 -20.95 45.94
N LEU A 1055 8.16 -21.10 44.78
CA LEU A 1055 8.20 -20.13 43.69
C LEU A 1055 7.39 -18.86 44.01
N LEU A 1056 6.33 -18.96 44.82
CA LEU A 1056 5.49 -17.81 45.22
C LEU A 1056 6.29 -16.71 45.96
N PRO A 1057 7.02 -16.98 47.06
CA PRO A 1057 7.88 -15.99 47.71
C PRO A 1057 8.95 -15.41 46.78
N LYS A 1058 9.53 -16.25 45.91
CA LYS A 1058 10.53 -15.83 44.91
C LYS A 1058 9.94 -14.83 43.93
N MET A 1059 8.72 -15.08 43.44
CA MET A 1059 7.99 -14.17 42.56
C MET A 1059 7.74 -12.83 43.23
N VAL A 1060 7.30 -12.80 44.49
CA VAL A 1060 7.09 -11.54 45.24
C VAL A 1060 8.39 -10.74 45.37
N LYS A 1061 9.49 -11.39 45.73
CA LYS A 1061 10.81 -10.74 45.86
C LYS A 1061 11.27 -10.11 44.54
N LEU A 1062 11.10 -10.84 43.44
CA LEU A 1062 11.50 -10.36 42.11
C LEU A 1062 10.57 -9.23 41.62
N THR A 1063 9.26 -9.33 41.84
CA THR A 1063 8.29 -8.25 41.54
C THR A 1063 8.67 -6.96 42.28
N LYS A 1064 9.02 -7.04 43.59
CA LYS A 1064 9.53 -5.90 44.37
C LYS A 1064 10.79 -5.29 43.77
N LYS A 1065 11.74 -6.13 43.32
CA LYS A 1065 12.99 -5.66 42.67
C LYS A 1065 12.69 -4.88 41.39
N VAL A 1066 11.75 -5.36 40.56
CA VAL A 1066 11.34 -4.68 39.33
C VAL A 1066 10.61 -3.37 39.65
N THR A 1067 9.67 -3.36 40.60
CA THR A 1067 8.93 -2.15 40.99
C THR A 1067 9.87 -1.03 41.43
N GLU A 1068 10.90 -1.33 42.24
CA GLU A 1068 11.83 -0.32 42.73
C GLU A 1068 12.68 0.30 41.61
N GLN A 1069 13.12 -0.49 40.62
CA GLN A 1069 13.83 0.03 39.45
C GLN A 1069 12.95 0.98 38.63
N VAL A 1070 11.70 0.60 38.38
CA VAL A 1070 10.75 1.46 37.65
C VAL A 1070 10.43 2.73 38.45
N ARG A 1071 10.43 2.66 39.79
CA ARG A 1071 10.25 3.83 40.66
C ARG A 1071 11.34 4.88 40.46
N LEU A 1072 12.60 4.44 40.32
CA LEU A 1072 13.73 5.35 40.09
C LEU A 1072 13.61 6.04 38.73
N LEU A 1073 13.31 5.27 37.67
CA LEU A 1073 13.07 5.82 36.32
C LEU A 1073 11.91 6.83 36.28
N ALA A 1074 10.90 6.67 37.13
CA ALA A 1074 9.79 7.61 37.24
C ALA A 1074 10.14 8.91 38.00
N LYS A 1075 11.15 8.89 38.88
CA LYS A 1075 11.60 10.07 39.64
C LYS A 1075 12.53 10.96 38.83
N ASP A 1076 13.51 10.39 38.15
CA ASP A 1076 14.51 11.15 37.37
C ASP A 1076 13.84 12.03 36.30
N LYS A 1077 12.73 11.55 35.73
CA LYS A 1077 11.97 12.29 34.72
C LYS A 1077 11.09 13.41 35.27
N ASP A 1078 10.57 13.26 36.49
CA ASP A 1078 9.84 14.33 37.17
C ASP A 1078 10.80 15.45 37.62
N GLU A 1079 12.06 15.13 37.92
CA GLU A 1079 13.13 16.09 38.22
C GLU A 1079 13.60 16.84 36.95
N GLU A 1080 13.81 16.14 35.83
CA GLU A 1080 14.07 16.77 34.50
C GLU A 1080 12.93 17.72 34.05
N LEU A 1081 11.66 17.34 34.27
CA LEU A 1081 10.51 18.16 33.93
C LEU A 1081 10.30 19.35 34.88
N ALA A 1082 10.86 19.29 36.09
CA ALA A 1082 10.83 20.40 37.04
C ALA A 1082 11.91 21.47 36.76
N GLU A 1083 13.01 21.11 36.10
CA GLU A 1083 14.08 22.04 35.68
C GLU A 1083 13.74 22.82 34.40
N ILE A 1084 12.86 22.30 33.54
CA ILE A 1084 12.34 23.00 32.35
C ILE A 1084 11.25 23.97 32.80
N GLY A 1085 11.67 25.09 33.37
CA GLY A 1085 10.82 26.11 33.97
C GLY A 1085 9.76 26.71 33.03
N SER A 1086 8.67 27.11 33.68
CA SER A 1086 7.57 27.95 33.18
C SER A 1086 7.96 28.97 32.11
N TYR A 1087 7.60 28.74 30.84
CA TYR A 1087 7.08 29.76 29.89
C TYR A 1087 6.82 29.23 28.46
N ASP A 1088 6.97 27.93 28.18
CA ASP A 1088 6.65 27.42 26.84
C ASP A 1088 5.26 26.78 26.75
N VAL A 1089 4.37 27.46 26.03
CA VAL A 1089 3.14 26.89 25.49
C VAL A 1089 3.54 25.69 24.64
N ILE A 1090 3.20 24.49 25.11
CA ILE A 1090 3.29 23.25 24.33
C ILE A 1090 2.62 23.52 22.96
N PRO A 1091 3.34 23.41 21.83
CA PRO A 1091 2.74 23.68 20.53
C PRO A 1091 1.53 22.77 20.31
N PRO A 1092 0.45 23.24 19.67
CA PRO A 1092 -0.68 22.39 19.33
C PRO A 1092 -0.19 21.23 18.48
N TYR A 1093 -0.34 20.02 19.03
CA TYR A 1093 -0.03 18.77 18.39
C TYR A 1093 -0.77 18.68 17.05
N ASP A 1094 -0.01 18.60 15.95
CA ASP A 1094 -0.54 18.52 14.59
C ASP A 1094 -1.35 17.22 14.41
N GLN A 1095 -2.68 17.35 14.42
CA GLN A 1095 -3.64 16.27 14.28
C GLN A 1095 -3.43 15.45 12.99
N ALA A 1096 -2.86 16.04 11.93
CA ALA A 1096 -2.61 15.36 10.65
C ALA A 1096 -1.39 14.44 10.70
N LYS A 1097 -0.45 14.67 11.62
CA LYS A 1097 0.79 13.88 11.76
C LYS A 1097 0.61 12.60 12.58
N ALA A 1098 -0.36 12.59 13.50
CA ALA A 1098 -0.60 11.51 14.45
C ALA A 1098 -1.37 10.31 13.87
N LEU A 1099 -2.29 10.57 12.94
CA LEU A 1099 -3.07 9.53 12.26
C LEU A 1099 -2.26 8.76 11.21
N GLY A 1100 -1.04 9.21 10.89
CA GLY A 1100 -0.22 8.69 9.80
C GLY A 1100 1.00 7.86 10.21
N LYS A 1101 1.33 7.71 11.49
CA LYS A 1101 2.55 7.02 11.89
C LYS A 1101 2.27 5.63 12.46
N THR A 1102 2.46 4.61 11.64
CA THR A 1102 2.57 3.19 12.07
C THR A 1102 3.76 2.94 13.02
N ASN A 1103 4.67 3.92 13.16
CA ASN A 1103 5.97 3.79 13.82
C ASN A 1103 6.08 4.48 15.19
N ILE A 1104 4.98 4.96 15.78
CA ILE A 1104 5.01 5.71 17.07
C ILE A 1104 5.72 4.93 18.18
N ASP A 1105 5.45 3.62 18.31
CA ASP A 1105 6.10 2.79 19.32
C ASP A 1105 7.60 2.59 19.05
N VAL A 1106 8.02 2.51 17.78
CA VAL A 1106 9.44 2.38 17.39
C VAL A 1106 10.21 3.66 17.70
N ASP A 1107 9.64 4.82 17.35
CA ASP A 1107 10.23 6.13 17.66
C ASP A 1107 10.38 6.34 19.18
N ARG A 1108 9.42 5.84 19.98
CA ARG A 1108 9.47 5.92 21.46
C ARG A 1108 10.51 4.99 22.08
N ILE A 1109 10.60 3.76 21.60
CA ILE A 1109 11.63 2.80 22.04
C ILE A 1109 13.01 3.37 21.73
N ALA A 1110 13.21 3.94 20.53
CA ALA A 1110 14.45 4.62 20.16
C ALA A 1110 14.76 5.83 21.08
N ALA A 1111 13.73 6.51 21.58
CA ALA A 1111 13.86 7.60 22.54
C ALA A 1111 13.99 7.16 24.01
N GLY A 1112 14.16 5.86 24.29
CA GLY A 1112 14.31 5.34 25.65
C GLY A 1112 13.01 5.32 26.48
N LEU A 1113 11.86 5.49 25.85
CA LEU A 1113 10.55 5.56 26.52
C LEU A 1113 9.82 4.21 26.51
N PRO A 1114 8.91 3.94 27.47
CA PRO A 1114 8.09 2.73 27.42
C PRO A 1114 7.17 2.70 26.18
N CYS A 1115 7.01 1.49 25.64
CA CYS A 1115 6.17 1.15 24.50
C CYS A 1115 4.67 1.24 24.84
N GLY A 1116 3.81 1.47 23.84
CA GLY A 1116 2.35 1.43 23.98
C GLY A 1116 1.75 2.72 24.53
N SER A 1117 2.44 3.85 24.34
CA SER A 1117 2.14 5.17 24.92
C SER A 1117 2.24 5.27 26.46
N GLU A 1118 2.57 4.18 27.17
CA GLU A 1118 2.78 4.16 28.62
C GLU A 1118 3.95 5.11 29.00
N GLY A 1119 3.75 5.91 30.06
CA GLY A 1119 4.82 6.71 30.69
C GLY A 1119 5.38 5.99 31.91
N PHE A 1120 6.59 6.35 32.37
CA PHE A 1120 7.22 5.72 33.55
C PHE A 1120 6.35 5.79 34.81
N LEU A 1121 5.59 6.87 35.01
CA LEU A 1121 4.62 6.97 36.11
C LEU A 1121 3.53 5.88 36.04
N LEU A 1122 3.00 5.61 34.85
CA LEU A 1122 1.96 4.59 34.65
C LEU A 1122 2.53 3.18 34.76
N MET A 1123 3.75 2.97 34.25
CA MET A 1123 4.49 1.72 34.40
C MET A 1123 4.78 1.42 35.88
N TYR A 1124 5.21 2.41 36.65
CA TYR A 1124 5.42 2.28 38.09
C TYR A 1124 4.11 1.95 38.81
N ALA A 1125 3.03 2.66 38.49
CA ALA A 1125 1.72 2.40 39.09
C ALA A 1125 1.21 0.98 38.81
N ARG A 1126 1.48 0.44 37.61
CA ARG A 1126 1.18 -0.95 37.24
C ARG A 1126 1.98 -1.94 38.09
N TRP A 1127 3.30 -1.82 38.14
CA TRP A 1127 4.17 -2.73 38.91
C TRP A 1127 3.91 -2.66 40.41
N ARG A 1128 3.74 -1.46 40.96
CA ARG A 1128 3.40 -1.25 42.38
C ARG A 1128 2.06 -1.88 42.77
N LYS A 1129 1.08 -1.83 41.86
CA LYS A 1129 -0.20 -2.48 42.09
C LYS A 1129 -0.03 -4.01 42.13
N LEU A 1130 0.70 -4.59 41.18
CA LEU A 1130 0.96 -6.04 41.18
C LEU A 1130 1.71 -6.48 42.43
N GLU A 1131 2.72 -5.71 42.87
CA GLU A 1131 3.44 -5.97 44.11
C GLU A 1131 2.50 -6.05 45.32
N ARG A 1132 1.60 -5.07 45.47
CA ARG A 1132 0.66 -4.98 46.60
C ARG A 1132 -0.45 -6.04 46.52
N ASP A 1133 -0.98 -6.27 45.34
CA ASP A 1133 -2.13 -7.14 45.15
C ASP A 1133 -1.70 -8.62 45.19
N LEU A 1134 -0.47 -8.96 44.77
CA LEU A 1134 0.07 -10.34 44.79
C LEU A 1134 0.31 -10.89 46.20
N TYR A 1135 0.76 -10.05 47.14
CA TYR A 1135 1.04 -10.47 48.51
C TYR A 1135 0.56 -9.44 49.53
N ASN A 1136 -0.38 -9.85 50.38
CA ASN A 1136 -0.87 -9.02 51.46
C ASN A 1136 0.00 -9.20 52.70
N GLU A 1137 0.92 -8.27 52.94
CA GLU A 1137 1.82 -8.30 54.09
C GLU A 1137 1.10 -8.29 55.44
N ARG A 1138 -0.07 -7.62 55.54
CA ARG A 1138 -0.84 -7.54 56.79
C ARG A 1138 -1.54 -8.85 57.14
N LYS A 1139 -1.82 -9.69 56.13
CA LYS A 1139 -2.57 -10.95 56.29
C LYS A 1139 -1.72 -12.19 56.00
N GLU A 1140 -0.43 -12.00 55.69
CA GLU A 1140 0.53 -13.04 55.28
C GLU A 1140 -0.03 -14.00 54.23
N ARG A 1141 -0.77 -13.47 53.25
CA ARG A 1141 -1.52 -14.27 52.27
C ARG A 1141 -1.19 -13.88 50.84
N PHE A 1142 -0.93 -14.90 50.01
CA PHE A 1142 -0.77 -14.76 48.57
C PHE A 1142 -2.13 -14.70 47.86
N ASP A 1143 -2.23 -13.83 46.85
CA ASP A 1143 -3.34 -13.82 45.90
C ASP A 1143 -2.88 -14.42 44.57
N ILE A 1144 -3.10 -15.73 44.41
CA ILE A 1144 -2.70 -16.46 43.20
C ILE A 1144 -3.43 -15.98 41.95
N THR A 1145 -4.55 -15.26 42.08
CA THR A 1145 -5.29 -14.70 40.93
C THR A 1145 -4.50 -13.61 40.21
N GLN A 1146 -3.43 -13.09 40.82
CA GLN A 1146 -2.54 -12.11 40.22
C GLN A 1146 -1.38 -12.74 39.43
N ILE A 1147 -1.18 -14.06 39.50
CA ILE A 1147 -0.13 -14.77 38.74
C ILE A 1147 -0.24 -14.51 37.22
N PRO A 1148 -1.43 -14.62 36.58
CA PRO A 1148 -1.58 -14.31 35.16
C PRO A 1148 -1.24 -12.85 34.84
N ASP A 1149 -1.63 -11.90 35.70
CA ASP A 1149 -1.36 -10.47 35.51
C ASP A 1149 0.14 -10.13 35.63
N VAL A 1150 0.86 -10.81 36.53
CA VAL A 1150 2.33 -10.72 36.65
C VAL A 1150 3.01 -11.32 35.43
N TYR A 1151 2.60 -12.52 35.00
CA TYR A 1151 3.13 -13.16 33.79
C TYR A 1151 2.92 -12.30 32.53
N ASP A 1152 1.70 -11.80 32.31
CA ASP A 1152 1.38 -10.94 31.16
C ASP A 1152 2.20 -9.64 31.18
N SER A 1153 2.41 -9.05 32.37
CA SER A 1153 3.22 -7.84 32.53
C SER A 1153 4.71 -8.09 32.28
N CYS A 1154 5.25 -9.21 32.76
CA CYS A 1154 6.65 -9.60 32.49
C CYS A 1154 6.87 -9.84 31.01
N LYS A 1155 5.96 -10.59 30.38
CA LYS A 1155 6.02 -10.91 28.96
C LYS A 1155 5.96 -9.65 28.10
N TYR A 1156 5.07 -8.73 28.44
CA TYR A 1156 4.96 -7.44 27.75
C TYR A 1156 6.25 -6.62 27.87
N ASP A 1157 6.78 -6.47 29.09
CA ASP A 1157 7.97 -5.65 29.31
C ASP A 1157 9.24 -6.29 28.72
N LEU A 1158 9.37 -7.63 28.70
CA LEU A 1158 10.48 -8.30 28.02
C LEU A 1158 10.39 -8.19 26.49
N LEU A 1159 9.18 -8.21 25.93
CA LEU A 1159 9.00 -8.15 24.48
C LEU A 1159 9.13 -6.73 23.94
N HIS A 1160 8.58 -5.74 24.65
CA HIS A 1160 8.42 -4.37 24.16
C HIS A 1160 9.26 -3.32 24.88
N ASN A 1161 9.73 -3.62 26.10
CA ASN A 1161 10.47 -2.69 26.95
C ASN A 1161 11.87 -3.24 27.33
N ALA A 1162 12.42 -4.16 26.54
CA ALA A 1162 13.73 -4.74 26.78
C ALA A 1162 14.86 -3.70 26.85
N HIS A 1163 14.71 -2.59 26.13
CA HIS A 1163 15.65 -1.45 26.14
C HIS A 1163 15.78 -0.77 27.49
N LEU A 1164 14.83 -0.96 28.41
CA LEU A 1164 14.90 -0.43 29.78
C LEU A 1164 15.87 -1.21 30.69
N ASN A 1165 16.35 -2.38 30.25
CA ASN A 1165 17.34 -3.21 30.96
C ASN A 1165 17.00 -3.49 32.44
N LEU A 1166 15.72 -3.77 32.75
CA LEU A 1166 15.27 -4.05 34.11
C LEU A 1166 15.86 -5.37 34.63
N GLU A 1167 16.73 -5.29 35.64
CA GLU A 1167 17.42 -6.45 36.19
C GLU A 1167 16.46 -7.41 36.91
N GLY A 1168 16.57 -8.70 36.60
CA GLY A 1168 15.76 -9.75 37.21
C GLY A 1168 14.36 -9.91 36.61
N LEU A 1169 14.00 -9.12 35.58
CA LEU A 1169 12.74 -9.27 34.85
C LEU A 1169 12.68 -10.60 34.08
N ASP A 1170 13.80 -11.07 33.54
CA ASP A 1170 13.90 -12.36 32.85
C ASP A 1170 13.73 -13.54 33.82
N GLU A 1171 14.30 -13.42 35.03
CA GLU A 1171 14.13 -14.40 36.10
C GLU A 1171 12.69 -14.40 36.62
N LEU A 1172 12.09 -13.21 36.79
CA LEU A 1172 10.70 -13.06 37.19
C LEU A 1172 9.77 -13.70 36.16
N PHE A 1173 10.01 -13.47 34.86
CA PHE A 1173 9.23 -14.10 33.79
C PHE A 1173 9.29 -15.62 33.85
N LYS A 1174 10.47 -16.22 34.03
CA LYS A 1174 10.62 -17.68 34.14
C LYS A 1174 9.82 -18.24 35.32
N VAL A 1175 9.89 -17.58 36.49
CA VAL A 1175 9.14 -17.99 37.68
C VAL A 1175 7.63 -17.82 37.46
N ALA A 1176 7.21 -16.68 36.91
CA ALA A 1176 5.80 -16.39 36.63
C ALA A 1176 5.24 -17.35 35.58
N GLN A 1177 6.01 -17.71 34.55
CA GLN A 1177 5.62 -18.67 33.52
C GLN A 1177 5.36 -20.06 34.09
N LEU A 1178 6.28 -20.59 34.92
CA LEU A 1178 6.10 -21.91 35.56
C LEU A 1178 4.83 -21.99 36.41
N LEU A 1179 4.48 -20.90 37.10
CA LEU A 1179 3.24 -20.82 37.87
C LEU A 1179 2.02 -20.62 36.97
N ALA A 1180 2.11 -19.74 35.97
CA ALA A 1180 1.03 -19.42 35.05
C ALA A 1180 0.62 -20.59 34.16
N ASP A 1181 1.57 -21.41 33.70
CA ASP A 1181 1.32 -22.61 32.89
C ASP A 1181 0.46 -23.64 33.64
N GLY A 1182 0.55 -23.68 34.97
CA GLY A 1182 -0.32 -24.49 35.82
C GLY A 1182 -1.59 -23.77 36.28
N VAL A 1183 -1.55 -22.46 36.51
CA VAL A 1183 -2.70 -21.69 37.03
C VAL A 1183 -3.73 -21.41 35.95
N ILE A 1184 -3.34 -20.79 34.84
CA ILE A 1184 -4.23 -20.32 33.77
C ILE A 1184 -5.17 -21.42 33.24
N PRO A 1185 -4.72 -22.62 32.86
CA PRO A 1185 -5.62 -23.65 32.33
C PRO A 1185 -6.55 -24.25 33.39
N ASN A 1186 -6.20 -24.15 34.68
CA ASN A 1186 -6.92 -24.76 35.79
C ASN A 1186 -7.89 -23.79 36.51
N GLU A 1187 -7.79 -22.48 36.26
CA GLU A 1187 -8.79 -21.48 36.68
C GLU A 1187 -10.18 -21.70 36.03
N TYR A 1188 -10.23 -22.43 34.91
CA TYR A 1188 -11.45 -22.79 34.19
C TYR A 1188 -11.91 -24.24 34.45
N GLY A 1189 -11.49 -24.81 35.59
CA GLY A 1189 -11.78 -26.16 36.03
C GLY A 1189 -10.48 -26.95 36.23
N ILE A 1190 -10.36 -27.65 37.36
CA ILE A 1190 -9.13 -28.37 37.72
C ILE A 1190 -9.11 -29.81 37.22
N ASN A 1191 -10.16 -30.29 36.55
CA ASN A 1191 -10.21 -31.62 35.95
C ASN A 1191 -11.09 -31.63 34.68
N PRO A 1192 -10.99 -32.64 33.81
CA PRO A 1192 -11.73 -32.67 32.54
C PRO A 1192 -13.25 -32.53 32.69
N LYS A 1193 -13.86 -33.11 33.73
CA LYS A 1193 -15.30 -33.00 33.99
C LYS A 1193 -15.71 -31.58 34.36
N GLN A 1194 -14.94 -30.91 35.20
CA GLN A 1194 -15.18 -29.51 35.56
C GLN A 1194 -14.96 -28.58 34.35
N LYS A 1195 -13.90 -28.78 33.58
CA LYS A 1195 -13.63 -28.01 32.35
C LYS A 1195 -14.79 -28.17 31.34
N LEU A 1196 -15.29 -29.40 31.15
CA LEU A 1196 -16.46 -29.66 30.29
C LEU A 1196 -17.73 -29.00 30.85
N LYS A 1197 -17.97 -29.08 32.17
CA LYS A 1197 -19.13 -28.45 32.82
C LYS A 1197 -19.11 -26.92 32.66
N ILE A 1198 -17.98 -26.29 32.95
CA ILE A 1198 -17.76 -24.83 32.78
C ILE A 1198 -17.91 -24.46 31.29
N GLY A 1199 -17.27 -25.21 30.39
CA GLY A 1199 -17.36 -25.00 28.94
C GLY A 1199 -18.80 -25.11 28.41
N SER A 1200 -19.54 -26.13 28.83
CA SER A 1200 -20.94 -26.34 28.41
C SER A 1200 -21.86 -25.19 28.82
N LYS A 1201 -21.69 -24.66 30.04
CA LYS A 1201 -22.42 -23.48 30.53
C LYS A 1201 -22.03 -22.17 29.84
N ALA A 1202 -20.77 -22.05 29.42
CA ALA A 1202 -20.29 -20.91 28.66
C ALA A 1202 -20.71 -20.95 27.17
N ILE A 1203 -21.00 -22.14 26.62
CA ILE A 1203 -21.28 -22.39 25.19
C ILE A 1203 -22.79 -22.62 24.90
N SER A 1204 -23.63 -22.92 25.89
CA SER A 1204 -25.06 -23.26 25.67
C SER A 1204 -25.94 -22.15 25.08
N CYS A 1205 -25.41 -20.96 24.80
CA CYS A 1205 -26.13 -19.86 24.15
C CYS A 1205 -25.91 -19.77 22.63
N TYR A 1206 -25.07 -20.63 22.03
CA TYR A 1206 -24.73 -20.54 20.60
C TYR A 1206 -25.57 -21.51 19.76
N SER A 1207 -26.78 -21.11 19.40
CA SER A 1207 -27.40 -21.63 18.18
C SER A 1207 -26.71 -20.94 17.00
N LEU A 1208 -25.73 -21.61 16.38
CA LEU A 1208 -25.33 -21.28 15.02
C LEU A 1208 -26.61 -21.22 14.19
N PRO A 1209 -26.90 -20.14 13.43
CA PRO A 1209 -28.06 -20.13 12.55
C PRO A 1209 -27.93 -21.36 11.66
N SER A 1210 -28.91 -22.26 11.76
CA SER A 1210 -29.04 -23.43 10.90
C SER A 1210 -28.89 -22.96 9.46
N SER A 1211 -27.83 -23.45 8.81
CA SER A 1211 -27.48 -23.18 7.41
C SER A 1211 -28.66 -23.39 6.47
#